data_AF-A0A8C8DP88-F1
#
_entry.id   AF-A0A8C8DP88-F1
#
_cell.length_a   1.000
_cell.length_b   1.000
_cell.length_c   1.000
_cell.angle_alpha   90.00
_cell.angle_beta   90.00
_cell.angle_gamma   90.00
#
_symmetry.space_group_name_H-M   'P 1'
#
loop_
_entity.id
_entity.type
_entity.pdbx_description
1 polymer ?
#
loop_
_entity_poly.entity_id
_entity_poly.type
_entity_poly.pdbx_seq_one_letter_code
_entity_poly.pdbx_strand_id
1 'polypeptide(L)'
;MRAGLFWVCLWWFLRPCTSGQGQSTAVCSPSCSCDEDGGADCSGRGLTAVPTGLSTFTYYLDLSMNNITELPANVFKSFPYMEELRLAGNDLTFIHPEALSGLHQLKVLMLQNNQLKSVPSAALKNLQSLQSLRLDANHITTVPDESFQGLQQLRHLWLDDNHLTQVPVGSLTHQANLQALTLALNRITYIPANAFANLTSLVVLHLYDNPLSFVGITAFQNLSELHSLILRGANKMRDFPVLTGTKNLESLTLSGTKISSLPMDLCENLRLLRTLDLSYNEIEQLPSFQGCIHIQEIFQHNKIQQIDRDTFQSLSALHLDLSRNQIQVIHRDAFLTLTSLNNLDLSMNSLATIPSRGLSAVSQLKLSGNPQMKNMLTAKDLPKLMSISVPYAYQCCAFVGCDSSSKDSSMKKSAGALKPCEHLLGNWMIRLTVWFICLVSLVFNSLVLVVTFSPVHPSVGHSHYLAPPLSPARLLMGLLALANLLTGLYVGVLTALDAATWGSFANFGVWWEMGPGCKITGALAVFSSEWSVLLLSLAAVERSVAVRKILGKAIISPRRNGKSRRRCLGGDRRFGLAAGLLGMLAAAVACLPLLATAEQTMSPLCLPFAGGESATLSVTVLLVLLNALAYLFTAAVYTQLYCHLGRVELADPGETGALRHVAWLIFTNCIFFCPVAAFSFAPLLTGSTAGGPEIAKSVTLIFFPLPACLNPVLYVFFSPAFREDWLRLRGGLSGEMKTGAENHQDDGGGDSELTDGGSSTHLGFDCGMYTQICGEPVVCEQCEAALRVRTCSSPSSSVCRHLTKSYSCPTLLAGAAACQRSGGLWADSSTPSAQSEYADEGDSFVSDSSDQIQACGRACFCQSRGLPLVHYSHNIPRVKD
;
A
#
# COMPACT_ATOMS: atom_id res chain seq x y z
N MET A 1 55.38 55.86 -33.40
CA MET A 1 54.19 55.58 -32.56
C MET A 1 54.73 55.25 -31.18
N ARG A 2 54.47 56.00 -30.08
CA ARG A 2 53.17 56.36 -29.46
C ARG A 2 52.32 55.10 -29.20
N ALA A 3 51.89 54.78 -27.98
CA ALA A 3 52.06 55.45 -26.69
C ALA A 3 51.96 54.46 -25.52
N GLY A 4 52.54 54.81 -24.37
CA GLY A 4 52.48 53.99 -23.15
C GLY A 4 53.13 54.70 -21.96
N LEU A 5 52.52 55.80 -21.47
CA LEU A 5 53.00 56.56 -20.30
C LEU A 5 51.99 57.62 -19.80
N PHE A 6 50.68 57.30 -19.69
CA PHE A 6 49.65 58.31 -19.36
C PHE A 6 48.52 57.88 -18.40
N TRP A 7 48.72 56.88 -17.54
CA TRP A 7 47.71 56.43 -16.56
C TRP A 7 48.25 56.15 -15.14
N VAL A 8 49.25 56.93 -14.69
CA VAL A 8 49.80 56.83 -13.31
C VAL A 8 49.63 58.15 -12.52
N CYS A 9 49.26 59.27 -13.15
CA CYS A 9 49.24 60.58 -12.49
C CYS A 9 47.86 61.06 -11.99
N LEU A 10 46.80 60.24 -12.06
CA LEU A 10 45.44 60.65 -11.63
C LEU A 10 45.00 60.08 -10.27
N TRP A 11 45.94 59.71 -9.40
CA TRP A 11 45.67 59.17 -8.06
C TRP A 11 46.31 59.99 -6.92
N TRP A 12 46.72 61.23 -7.20
CA TRP A 12 47.55 62.05 -6.29
C TRP A 12 46.94 63.39 -5.84
N PHE A 13 45.69 63.71 -6.21
CA PHE A 13 45.16 65.07 -6.09
C PHE A 13 43.79 65.26 -5.40
N LEU A 14 43.32 64.30 -4.61
CA LEU A 14 42.23 64.54 -3.64
C LEU A 14 42.64 64.05 -2.24
N ARG A 15 42.85 65.04 -1.36
CA ARG A 15 43.27 64.97 0.06
C ARG A 15 42.01 64.90 0.96
N PRO A 16 42.08 64.48 2.25
CA PRO A 16 42.78 65.29 3.26
C PRO A 16 43.47 64.58 4.45
N CYS A 17 44.32 65.40 5.09
CA CYS A 17 44.84 65.39 6.46
C CYS A 17 45.02 64.07 7.24
N THR A 18 46.30 63.77 7.47
CA THR A 18 46.81 63.25 8.74
C THR A 18 46.32 64.05 9.95
N SER A 19 45.79 63.37 10.97
CA SER A 19 45.73 63.89 12.34
C SER A 19 45.85 62.74 13.35
N GLY A 20 46.91 62.76 14.16
CA GLY A 20 47.04 61.91 15.33
C GLY A 20 47.54 60.49 15.07
N GLN A 21 48.85 60.27 15.20
CA GLN A 21 49.33 59.01 15.76
C GLN A 21 48.88 58.93 17.22
N GLY A 22 47.71 58.34 17.44
CA GLY A 22 47.36 57.72 18.70
C GLY A 22 47.52 56.22 18.52
N GLN A 23 48.68 55.66 18.87
CA GLN A 23 48.80 54.20 19.02
C GLN A 23 47.99 53.77 20.26
N SER A 24 46.69 53.60 20.08
CA SER A 24 45.98 52.59 20.85
C SER A 24 46.40 51.26 20.24
N THR A 25 47.33 50.56 20.90
CA THR A 25 47.56 49.14 20.60
C THR A 25 46.23 48.43 20.75
N ALA A 26 45.67 47.88 19.68
CA ALA A 26 44.37 47.21 19.72
C ALA A 26 44.44 46.09 20.76
N VAL A 27 43.80 46.31 21.91
CA VAL A 27 43.83 45.38 23.05
C VAL A 27 42.85 44.26 22.73
N CYS A 28 43.37 43.27 22.00
CA CYS A 28 42.66 42.06 21.61
C CYS A 28 43.28 40.86 22.33
N SER A 29 42.44 40.03 22.93
CA SER A 29 42.87 38.80 23.58
C SER A 29 43.40 37.82 22.52
N PRO A 30 44.52 37.11 22.74
CA PRO A 30 45.07 36.18 21.74
C PRO A 30 44.12 35.02 21.40
N SER A 31 43.14 34.76 22.27
CA SER A 31 42.09 33.76 22.04
C SER A 31 40.98 34.24 21.09
N CYS A 32 40.94 35.52 20.71
CA CYS A 32 39.87 36.14 19.93
C CYS A 32 40.38 36.77 18.61
N SER A 33 39.46 37.08 17.71
CA SER A 33 39.67 37.94 16.56
C SER A 33 38.94 39.26 16.82
N CYS A 34 39.63 40.40 16.72
CA CYS A 34 39.02 41.71 16.95
C CYS A 34 39.13 42.60 15.71
N ASP A 35 38.10 43.39 15.46
CA ASP A 35 38.01 44.33 14.34
C ASP A 35 38.43 45.74 14.75
N GLU A 36 38.77 46.61 13.78
CA GLU A 36 39.17 48.00 14.01
C GLU A 36 38.04 48.83 14.65
N ASP A 37 36.78 48.52 14.32
CA ASP A 37 35.58 49.15 14.87
C ASP A 37 35.28 48.72 16.33
N GLY A 38 35.99 47.74 16.88
CA GLY A 38 35.78 47.25 18.25
C GLY A 38 34.76 46.10 18.37
N GLY A 39 34.56 45.31 17.32
CA GLY A 39 33.94 43.98 17.45
C GLY A 39 34.97 42.95 17.94
N ALA A 40 34.55 42.00 18.76
CA ALA A 40 35.39 40.88 19.23
C ALA A 40 34.68 39.54 19.05
N ASP A 41 35.23 38.68 18.20
CA ASP A 41 34.79 37.30 17.99
C ASP A 41 35.75 36.31 18.69
N CYS A 42 35.22 35.65 19.71
CA CYS A 42 35.89 34.63 20.50
C CYS A 42 35.16 33.27 20.36
N SER A 43 34.36 33.07 19.31
CA SER A 43 33.51 31.90 19.15
C SER A 43 34.28 30.63 18.74
N GLY A 44 33.80 29.47 19.19
CA GLY A 44 34.37 28.17 18.80
C GLY A 44 35.76 27.87 19.35
N ARG A 45 36.17 28.51 20.47
CA ARG A 45 37.55 28.49 20.99
C ARG A 45 37.76 27.57 22.21
N GLY A 46 36.70 26.91 22.70
CA GLY A 46 36.75 26.06 23.89
C GLY A 46 37.01 26.83 25.19
N LEU A 47 36.63 28.12 25.25
CA LEU A 47 36.84 28.97 26.42
C LEU A 47 35.95 28.52 27.59
N THR A 48 36.52 28.46 28.80
CA THR A 48 35.79 28.15 30.03
C THR A 48 35.36 29.39 30.81
N ALA A 49 35.86 30.57 30.43
CA ALA A 49 35.54 31.86 31.05
C ALA A 49 35.66 33.00 30.03
N VAL A 50 35.10 34.16 30.36
CA VAL A 50 35.21 35.39 29.54
C VAL A 50 36.70 35.80 29.43
N PRO A 51 37.23 36.00 28.21
CA PRO A 51 38.65 36.27 28.01
C PRO A 51 39.04 37.68 28.49
N THR A 52 40.21 37.79 29.12
CA THR A 52 40.79 39.06 29.56
C THR A 52 41.56 39.73 28.42
N GLY A 53 41.76 41.05 28.52
CA GLY A 53 42.46 41.83 27.49
C GLY A 53 41.61 42.12 26.25
N LEU A 54 40.34 42.47 26.45
CA LEU A 54 39.47 43.07 25.43
C LEU A 54 39.40 44.59 25.62
N SER A 55 39.15 45.33 24.52
CA SER A 55 39.01 46.79 24.53
C SER A 55 37.79 47.27 25.34
N THR A 56 37.92 48.38 26.07
CA THR A 56 36.77 49.04 26.74
C THR A 56 35.73 49.62 25.77
N PHE A 57 36.10 49.77 24.49
CA PHE A 57 35.22 50.24 23.42
C PHE A 57 34.51 49.09 22.69
N THR A 58 34.59 47.86 23.21
CA THR A 58 33.95 46.69 22.58
C THR A 58 32.44 46.87 22.53
N TYR A 59 31.87 46.99 21.31
CA TYR A 59 30.43 47.13 21.10
C TYR A 59 29.73 45.80 20.79
N TYR A 60 30.48 44.84 20.22
CA TYR A 60 30.02 43.50 19.86
C TYR A 60 30.96 42.46 20.46
N LEU A 61 30.42 41.48 21.18
CA LEU A 61 31.19 40.37 21.73
C LEU A 61 30.50 39.03 21.47
N ASP A 62 31.17 38.17 20.68
CA ASP A 62 30.75 36.80 20.44
C ASP A 62 31.58 35.80 21.26
N LEU A 63 30.93 35.12 22.18
CA LEU A 63 31.48 34.03 23.01
C LEU A 63 30.75 32.71 22.73
N SER A 64 30.07 32.58 21.59
CA SER A 64 29.26 31.41 21.26
C SER A 64 30.10 30.15 20.99
N MET A 65 29.52 28.96 21.14
CA MET A 65 30.19 27.66 20.92
C MET A 65 31.46 27.51 21.75
N ASN A 66 31.36 27.80 23.05
CA ASN A 66 32.44 27.67 24.04
C ASN A 66 31.97 26.81 25.22
N ASN A 67 32.82 26.63 26.25
CA ASN A 67 32.55 25.75 27.39
C ASN A 67 32.35 26.56 28.69
N ILE A 68 31.75 27.75 28.62
CA ILE A 68 31.53 28.62 29.78
C ILE A 68 30.35 28.09 30.60
N THR A 69 30.56 27.80 31.89
CA THR A 69 29.56 27.18 32.76
C THR A 69 28.82 28.15 33.68
N GLU A 70 29.44 29.30 34.00
CA GLU A 70 28.86 30.37 34.82
C GLU A 70 29.36 31.76 34.43
N LEU A 71 28.56 32.80 34.70
CA LEU A 71 28.97 34.20 34.57
C LEU A 71 29.15 34.85 35.95
N PRO A 72 30.39 35.22 36.36
CA PRO A 72 30.65 35.80 37.67
C PRO A 72 30.24 37.29 37.75
N ALA A 73 30.23 37.82 38.97
CA ALA A 73 29.84 39.19 39.26
C ALA A 73 30.69 40.22 38.49
N ASN A 74 30.04 41.25 37.93
CA ASN A 74 30.68 42.40 37.28
C ASN A 74 31.60 42.07 36.08
N VAL A 75 31.51 40.86 35.50
CA VAL A 75 32.42 40.38 34.44
C VAL A 75 32.44 41.23 33.17
N PHE A 76 31.32 41.86 32.82
CA PHE A 76 31.23 42.75 31.65
C PHE A 76 31.26 44.26 31.97
N LYS A 77 31.56 44.62 33.22
CA LYS A 77 31.49 46.02 33.71
C LYS A 77 32.47 46.98 33.01
N SER A 78 33.51 46.45 32.36
CA SER A 78 34.47 47.21 31.56
C SER A 78 33.98 47.59 30.15
N PHE A 79 32.78 47.15 29.73
CA PHE A 79 32.28 47.33 28.37
C PHE A 79 30.97 48.15 28.33
N PRO A 80 30.99 49.45 28.71
CA PRO A 80 29.78 50.28 28.81
C PRO A 80 29.11 50.57 27.45
N TYR A 81 29.81 50.36 26.34
CA TYR A 81 29.36 50.58 24.96
C TYR A 81 28.85 49.32 24.25
N MET A 82 28.76 48.19 24.96
CA MET A 82 28.33 46.92 24.37
C MET A 82 26.85 46.98 23.97
N GLU A 83 26.58 46.77 22.67
CA GLU A 83 25.25 46.71 22.08
C GLU A 83 24.76 45.27 21.84
N GLU A 84 25.68 44.34 21.55
CA GLU A 84 25.36 42.93 21.30
C GLU A 84 26.33 42.00 22.03
N LEU A 85 25.76 41.06 22.80
CA LEU A 85 26.47 40.03 23.54
C LEU A 85 25.91 38.65 23.17
N ARG A 86 26.77 37.78 22.66
CA ARG A 86 26.42 36.40 22.33
C ARG A 86 27.16 35.41 23.20
N LEU A 87 26.40 34.50 23.80
CA LEU A 87 26.84 33.43 24.70
C LEU A 87 26.16 32.11 24.31
N ALA A 88 25.74 31.98 23.05
CA ALA A 88 24.94 30.85 22.59
C ALA A 88 25.77 29.56 22.47
N GLY A 89 25.21 28.39 22.75
CA GLY A 89 25.97 27.14 22.68
C GLY A 89 27.11 27.11 23.70
N ASN A 90 26.77 27.33 24.97
CA ASN A 90 27.67 27.19 26.12
C ASN A 90 27.00 26.29 27.17
N ASP A 91 27.71 25.98 28.25
CA ASP A 91 27.19 25.16 29.36
C ASP A 91 26.61 26.02 30.50
N LEU A 92 26.08 27.23 30.22
CA LEU A 92 25.70 28.18 31.28
C LEU A 92 24.56 27.61 32.13
N THR A 93 24.87 27.32 33.39
CA THR A 93 23.89 26.88 34.42
C THR A 93 23.50 28.01 35.36
N PHE A 94 24.36 29.01 35.53
CA PHE A 94 24.17 30.12 36.47
C PHE A 94 24.73 31.44 35.93
N ILE A 95 23.99 32.53 36.17
CA ILE A 95 24.40 33.89 35.83
C ILE A 95 24.25 34.74 37.10
N HIS A 96 25.37 35.28 37.61
CA HIS A 96 25.35 36.08 38.83
C HIS A 96 24.49 37.35 38.66
N PRO A 97 23.73 37.79 39.68
CA PRO A 97 22.88 39.00 39.60
C PRO A 97 23.58 40.27 39.11
N GLU A 98 24.88 40.40 39.36
CA GLU A 98 25.69 41.54 38.90
C GLU A 98 26.53 41.26 37.63
N ALA A 99 26.40 40.09 36.99
CA ALA A 99 27.23 39.71 35.84
C ALA A 99 27.09 40.68 34.65
N LEU A 100 25.85 41.06 34.34
CA LEU A 100 25.47 41.96 33.25
C LEU A 100 25.43 43.45 33.70
N SER A 101 26.02 43.78 34.86
CA SER A 101 26.05 45.16 35.34
C SER A 101 26.97 46.05 34.47
N GLY A 102 26.55 47.30 34.25
CA GLY A 102 27.26 48.26 33.39
C GLY A 102 26.85 48.21 31.90
N LEU A 103 26.14 47.17 31.46
CA LEU A 103 25.70 46.98 30.06
C LEU A 103 24.49 47.84 29.66
N HIS A 104 24.61 49.16 29.84
CA HIS A 104 23.49 50.10 29.67
C HIS A 104 23.05 50.30 28.20
N GLN A 105 23.92 50.02 27.23
CA GLN A 105 23.63 50.15 25.80
C GLN A 105 23.22 48.84 25.12
N LEU A 106 23.15 47.73 25.86
CA LEU A 106 22.89 46.41 25.30
C LEU A 106 21.49 46.33 24.68
N LYS A 107 21.44 46.05 23.37
CA LYS A 107 20.22 45.89 22.55
C LYS A 107 19.90 44.42 22.32
N VAL A 108 20.92 43.57 22.19
CA VAL A 108 20.80 42.15 21.86
C VAL A 108 21.56 41.29 22.88
N LEU A 109 20.86 40.33 23.50
CA LEU A 109 21.45 39.32 24.37
C LEU A 109 21.04 37.93 23.89
N MET A 110 22.04 37.11 23.54
CA MET A 110 21.86 35.74 23.05
C MET A 110 22.38 34.72 24.06
N LEU A 111 21.46 33.98 24.69
CA LEU A 111 21.73 32.93 25.69
C LEU A 111 21.14 31.56 25.25
N GLN A 112 20.79 31.40 23.98
CA GLN A 112 20.20 30.16 23.47
C GLN A 112 21.18 28.98 23.47
N ASN A 113 20.66 27.75 23.50
CA ASN A 113 21.46 26.51 23.58
C ASN A 113 22.41 26.55 24.79
N ASN A 114 21.82 26.60 25.99
CA ASN A 114 22.50 26.64 27.29
C ASN A 114 21.75 25.78 28.32
N GLN A 115 22.28 25.69 29.54
CA GLN A 115 21.80 24.81 30.61
C GLN A 115 20.93 25.53 31.67
N LEU A 116 20.32 26.68 31.33
CA LEU A 116 19.59 27.51 32.28
C LEU A 116 18.26 26.87 32.69
N LYS A 117 17.99 26.81 34.00
CA LYS A 117 16.77 26.20 34.58
C LYS A 117 15.65 27.20 34.90
N SER A 118 15.99 28.48 34.98
CA SER A 118 15.09 29.61 35.22
C SER A 118 15.65 30.87 34.57
N VAL A 119 14.79 31.83 34.24
CA VAL A 119 15.24 33.13 33.70
C VAL A 119 16.05 33.90 34.77
N PRO A 120 17.21 34.49 34.44
CA PRO A 120 18.08 35.18 35.41
C PRO A 120 17.56 36.60 35.73
N SER A 121 16.39 36.67 36.37
CA SER A 121 15.62 37.91 36.64
C SER A 121 16.48 39.06 37.20
N ALA A 122 17.28 38.77 38.22
CA ALA A 122 18.11 39.77 38.89
C ALA A 122 19.21 40.37 37.97
N ALA A 123 19.76 39.58 37.04
CA ALA A 123 20.79 40.03 36.11
C ALA A 123 20.22 40.87 34.94
N LEU A 124 18.99 40.59 34.52
CA LEU A 124 18.34 41.29 33.41
C LEU A 124 17.74 42.66 33.82
N LYS A 125 17.40 42.83 35.10
CA LYS A 125 16.62 43.95 35.66
C LYS A 125 16.99 45.36 35.21
N ASN A 126 18.26 45.62 34.91
CA ASN A 126 18.78 46.96 34.59
C ASN A 126 19.06 47.20 33.09
N LEU A 127 18.76 46.24 32.21
CA LEU A 127 19.05 46.31 30.76
C LEU A 127 17.97 47.10 30.00
N GLN A 128 17.85 48.40 30.29
CA GLN A 128 16.76 49.25 29.79
C GLN A 128 16.73 49.40 28.25
N SER A 129 17.90 49.29 27.60
CA SER A 129 18.07 49.39 26.15
C SER A 129 17.78 48.08 25.40
N LEU A 130 17.52 46.98 26.10
CA LEU A 130 17.43 45.64 25.51
C LEU A 130 16.16 45.51 24.65
N GLN A 131 16.36 45.14 23.39
CA GLN A 131 15.30 44.97 22.38
C GLN A 131 15.07 43.50 22.03
N SER A 132 16.09 42.67 22.18
CA SER A 132 16.14 41.28 21.71
C SER A 132 16.77 40.39 22.78
N LEU A 133 15.99 39.45 23.33
CA LEU A 133 16.45 38.51 24.36
C LEU A 133 16.14 37.07 23.94
N ARG A 134 17.20 36.31 23.60
CA ARG A 134 17.10 34.89 23.27
C ARG A 134 17.44 34.01 24.45
N LEU A 135 16.49 33.17 24.85
CA LEU A 135 16.59 32.16 25.91
C LEU A 135 16.07 30.80 25.40
N ASP A 136 15.96 30.64 24.09
CA ASP A 136 15.52 29.41 23.41
C ASP A 136 16.53 28.24 23.58
N ALA A 137 16.09 27.00 23.37
CA ALA A 137 16.90 25.79 23.56
C ALA A 137 17.62 25.77 24.93
N ASN A 138 16.84 25.78 26.01
CA ASN A 138 17.33 25.75 27.39
C ASN A 138 16.47 24.79 28.23
N HIS A 139 16.71 24.72 29.54
CA HIS A 139 15.94 23.88 30.47
C HIS A 139 15.02 24.71 31.38
N ILE A 140 14.55 25.87 30.91
CA ILE A 140 13.77 26.81 31.71
C ILE A 140 12.41 26.20 32.04
N THR A 141 12.17 26.01 33.34
CA THR A 141 10.90 25.48 33.87
C THR A 141 10.00 26.57 34.43
N THR A 142 10.58 27.68 34.88
CA THR A 142 9.88 28.81 35.50
C THR A 142 10.44 30.16 35.03
N VAL A 143 9.54 31.13 34.88
CA VAL A 143 9.85 32.54 34.66
C VAL A 143 9.27 33.33 35.84
N PRO A 144 10.09 33.79 36.80
CA PRO A 144 9.64 34.67 37.87
C PRO A 144 8.94 35.93 37.36
N ASP A 145 7.95 36.46 38.09
CA ASP A 145 7.15 37.61 37.63
C ASP A 145 7.98 38.88 37.46
N GLU A 146 9.06 39.06 38.23
CA GLU A 146 9.99 40.18 38.07
C GLU A 146 11.02 40.00 36.93
N SER A 147 11.02 38.89 36.19
CA SER A 147 12.08 38.52 35.22
C SER A 147 12.38 39.54 34.14
N PHE A 148 11.34 40.19 33.64
CA PHE A 148 11.43 41.15 32.54
C PHE A 148 11.12 42.59 33.02
N GLN A 149 11.09 42.80 34.34
CA GLN A 149 10.89 44.12 34.94
C GLN A 149 12.09 45.01 34.63
N GLY A 150 11.84 46.17 34.01
CA GLY A 150 12.88 47.13 33.61
C GLY A 150 13.30 47.06 32.13
N LEU A 151 12.95 45.98 31.41
CA LEU A 151 13.24 45.80 29.98
C LEU A 151 12.26 46.60 29.09
N GLN A 152 12.24 47.93 29.23
CA GLN A 152 11.21 48.78 28.61
C GLN A 152 11.25 48.83 27.07
N GLN A 153 12.39 48.53 26.45
CA GLN A 153 12.56 48.52 24.99
C GLN A 153 12.41 47.13 24.35
N LEU A 154 12.02 46.10 25.12
CA LEU A 154 11.99 44.72 24.62
C LEU A 154 10.92 44.52 23.53
N ARG A 155 11.36 44.08 22.36
CA ARG A 155 10.52 43.82 21.16
C ARG A 155 10.45 42.34 20.81
N HIS A 156 11.52 41.59 21.05
CA HIS A 156 11.61 40.19 20.67
C HIS A 156 12.08 39.35 21.87
N LEU A 157 11.27 38.35 22.22
CA LEU A 157 11.54 37.42 23.31
C LEU A 157 11.37 35.97 22.80
N TRP A 158 12.46 35.22 22.85
CA TRP A 158 12.48 33.81 22.48
C TRP A 158 12.63 32.94 23.73
N LEU A 159 11.65 32.06 23.92
CA LEU A 159 11.53 31.10 25.02
C LEU A 159 11.11 29.71 24.48
N ASP A 160 11.24 29.49 23.17
CA ASP A 160 11.01 28.19 22.54
C ASP A 160 12.03 27.12 22.95
N ASP A 161 11.67 25.86 22.74
CA ASP A 161 12.48 24.68 23.11
C ASP A 161 12.97 24.73 24.56
N ASN A 162 11.99 24.70 25.46
CA ASN A 162 12.18 24.84 26.90
C ASN A 162 11.20 23.93 27.65
N HIS A 163 11.09 24.07 28.97
CA HIS A 163 10.27 23.19 29.82
C HIS A 163 9.16 23.95 30.56
N LEU A 164 8.71 25.08 30.00
CA LEU A 164 7.61 25.89 30.56
C LEU A 164 6.31 25.09 30.54
N THR A 165 5.64 25.04 31.69
CA THR A 165 4.35 24.32 31.85
C THR A 165 3.12 25.23 31.71
N GLN A 166 3.33 26.55 31.75
CA GLN A 166 2.30 27.60 31.76
C GLN A 166 2.83 28.86 31.07
N VAL A 167 1.94 29.70 30.54
CA VAL A 167 2.29 31.03 30.02
C VAL A 167 2.69 31.95 31.20
N PRO A 168 3.82 32.66 31.15
CA PRO A 168 4.32 33.45 32.28
C PRO A 168 3.69 34.85 32.33
N VAL A 169 2.38 34.90 32.55
CA VAL A 169 1.53 36.12 32.45
C VAL A 169 2.01 37.27 33.33
N GLY A 170 2.41 37.01 34.58
CA GLY A 170 2.90 38.05 35.48
C GLY A 170 4.16 38.73 34.93
N SER A 171 5.14 37.94 34.46
CA SER A 171 6.36 38.47 33.83
C SER A 171 6.14 39.24 32.52
N LEU A 172 5.05 38.95 31.81
CA LEU A 172 4.64 39.59 30.54
C LEU A 172 3.72 40.81 30.73
N THR A 173 3.36 41.16 31.96
CA THR A 173 2.38 42.21 32.28
C THR A 173 2.87 43.63 31.92
N HIS A 174 4.18 43.85 31.78
CA HIS A 174 4.78 45.18 31.60
C HIS A 174 5.37 45.42 30.19
N GLN A 175 5.26 44.47 29.27
CA GLN A 175 6.00 44.44 28.00
C GLN A 175 5.12 44.87 26.82
N ALA A 176 4.47 46.03 26.96
CA ALA A 176 3.55 46.57 25.93
C ALA A 176 4.21 46.83 24.56
N ASN A 177 5.55 46.96 24.52
CA ASN A 177 6.36 47.16 23.31
C ASN A 177 6.76 45.84 22.61
N LEU A 178 6.39 44.68 23.17
CA LEU A 178 6.75 43.38 22.61
C LEU A 178 6.03 43.13 21.28
N GLN A 179 6.81 42.84 20.23
CA GLN A 179 6.35 42.61 18.86
C GLN A 179 6.36 41.13 18.47
N ALA A 180 7.32 40.36 18.99
CA ALA A 180 7.40 38.91 18.78
C ALA A 180 7.60 38.17 20.10
N LEU A 181 6.74 37.18 20.35
CA LEU A 181 6.83 36.25 21.47
C LEU A 181 6.75 34.82 20.92
N THR A 182 7.77 34.02 21.20
CA THR A 182 7.76 32.59 20.87
C THR A 182 7.92 31.74 22.12
N LEU A 183 6.94 30.85 22.30
CA LEU A 183 6.78 29.89 23.38
C LEU A 183 6.56 28.48 22.80
N ALA A 184 6.98 28.25 21.55
CA ALA A 184 6.82 26.96 20.87
C ALA A 184 7.67 25.87 21.53
N LEU A 185 7.45 24.59 21.21
CA LEU A 185 8.29 23.48 21.70
C LEU A 185 8.45 23.48 23.23
N ASN A 186 7.33 23.64 23.94
CA ASN A 186 7.27 23.71 25.40
C ASN A 186 6.21 22.74 25.94
N ARG A 187 5.96 22.78 27.25
CA ARG A 187 5.02 21.88 27.95
C ARG A 187 3.76 22.62 28.41
N ILE A 188 3.38 23.71 27.73
CA ILE A 188 2.24 24.56 28.12
C ILE A 188 0.93 23.79 27.90
N THR A 189 0.22 23.51 28.99
CA THR A 189 -1.02 22.72 28.96
C THR A 189 -2.30 23.54 28.92
N TYR A 190 -2.22 24.83 29.27
CA TYR A 190 -3.33 25.76 29.22
C TYR A 190 -2.88 27.22 29.06
N ILE A 191 -3.74 28.04 28.47
CA ILE A 191 -3.58 29.50 28.38
C ILE A 191 -4.74 30.14 29.17
N PRO A 192 -4.48 30.95 30.22
CA PRO A 192 -5.54 31.58 31.00
C PRO A 192 -6.23 32.73 30.23
N ALA A 193 -7.38 33.17 30.74
CA ALA A 193 -8.04 34.39 30.25
C ALA A 193 -7.10 35.60 30.40
N ASN A 194 -7.16 36.54 29.45
CA ASN A 194 -6.35 37.76 29.40
C ASN A 194 -4.83 37.57 29.41
N ALA A 195 -4.31 36.36 29.12
CA ALA A 195 -2.88 36.02 29.20
C ALA A 195 -1.94 36.97 28.46
N PHE A 196 -2.41 37.57 27.35
CA PHE A 196 -1.63 38.46 26.50
C PHE A 196 -2.20 39.89 26.42
N ALA A 197 -3.19 40.24 27.25
CA ALA A 197 -4.00 41.45 27.08
C ALA A 197 -3.22 42.79 27.09
N ASN A 198 -2.03 42.82 27.70
CA ASN A 198 -1.16 44.00 27.75
C ASN A 198 -0.17 44.09 26.56
N LEU A 199 -0.03 43.03 25.76
CA LEU A 199 0.91 42.95 24.64
C LEU A 199 0.32 43.58 23.36
N THR A 200 -0.11 44.84 23.45
CA THR A 200 -0.84 45.53 22.37
C THR A 200 -0.05 45.67 21.06
N SER A 201 1.28 45.71 21.13
CA SER A 201 2.18 45.79 19.96
C SER A 201 2.51 44.42 19.33
N LEU A 202 1.91 43.32 19.81
CA LEU A 202 2.32 41.97 19.43
C LEU A 202 1.85 41.60 18.01
N VAL A 203 2.83 41.41 17.12
CA VAL A 203 2.63 41.04 15.71
C VAL A 203 2.68 39.52 15.53
N VAL A 204 3.60 38.86 16.24
CA VAL A 204 3.90 37.43 16.11
C VAL A 204 3.79 36.74 17.46
N LEU A 205 2.94 35.71 17.53
CA LEU A 205 2.77 34.85 18.70
C LEU A 205 2.87 33.38 18.27
N HIS A 206 3.94 32.70 18.68
CA HIS A 206 4.14 31.27 18.39
C HIS A 206 3.88 30.42 19.63
N LEU A 207 2.90 29.50 19.51
CA LEU A 207 2.42 28.60 20.56
C LEU A 207 2.33 27.12 20.09
N TYR A 208 2.83 26.82 18.89
CA TYR A 208 2.80 25.46 18.33
C TYR A 208 3.73 24.50 19.10
N ASP A 209 3.57 23.21 18.88
CA ASP A 209 4.30 22.13 19.58
C ASP A 209 4.28 22.28 21.12
N ASN A 210 3.10 22.62 21.65
CA ASN A 210 2.75 22.56 23.05
C ASN A 210 1.56 21.60 23.26
N PRO A 211 1.49 20.87 24.38
CA PRO A 211 0.37 19.99 24.72
C PRO A 211 -0.85 20.79 25.23
N LEU A 212 -1.26 21.82 24.50
CA LEU A 212 -2.37 22.70 24.84
C LEU A 212 -3.67 21.90 24.95
N SER A 213 -4.29 21.93 26.13
CA SER A 213 -5.60 21.31 26.35
C SER A 213 -6.73 22.34 26.45
N PHE A 214 -6.46 23.53 26.99
CA PHE A 214 -7.47 24.56 27.24
C PHE A 214 -6.93 25.97 26.92
N VAL A 215 -7.79 26.83 26.39
CA VAL A 215 -7.49 28.24 26.14
C VAL A 215 -8.65 29.09 26.63
N GLY A 216 -8.35 30.09 27.46
CA GLY A 216 -9.34 31.01 28.01
C GLY A 216 -9.96 31.88 26.91
N ILE A 217 -11.28 32.09 26.99
CA ILE A 217 -12.04 32.70 25.89
C ILE A 217 -11.58 34.12 25.52
N THR A 218 -11.01 34.89 26.46
CA THR A 218 -10.46 36.25 26.24
C THR A 218 -8.93 36.29 26.14
N ALA A 219 -8.25 35.15 25.93
CA ALA A 219 -6.79 35.09 25.95
C ALA A 219 -6.10 36.01 24.91
N PHE A 220 -6.74 36.23 23.75
CA PHE A 220 -6.21 37.00 22.62
C PHE A 220 -7.00 38.29 22.33
N GLN A 221 -7.72 38.80 23.32
CA GLN A 221 -8.44 40.06 23.21
C GLN A 221 -7.45 41.24 23.11
N ASN A 222 -7.81 42.26 22.33
CA ASN A 222 -7.12 43.55 22.26
C ASN A 222 -5.68 43.51 21.67
N LEU A 223 -5.34 42.45 20.92
CA LEU A 223 -4.05 42.32 20.21
C LEU A 223 -4.15 42.98 18.83
N SER A 224 -4.15 44.33 18.78
CA SER A 224 -4.48 45.08 17.55
C SER A 224 -3.56 44.79 16.37
N GLU A 225 -2.27 44.55 16.63
CA GLU A 225 -1.25 44.30 15.61
C GLU A 225 -1.04 42.82 15.24
N LEU A 226 -1.82 41.89 15.81
CA LEU A 226 -1.61 40.46 15.55
C LEU A 226 -2.10 40.07 14.14
N HIS A 227 -1.18 39.56 13.32
CA HIS A 227 -1.46 39.18 11.92
C HIS A 227 -1.82 37.70 11.76
N SER A 228 -1.29 36.82 12.61
CA SER A 228 -1.50 35.37 12.51
C SER A 228 -1.73 34.76 13.89
N LEU A 229 -2.78 33.94 14.01
CA LEU A 229 -3.09 33.17 15.22
C LEU A 229 -3.27 31.69 14.85
N ILE A 230 -2.37 30.85 15.35
CA ILE A 230 -2.36 29.41 15.11
C ILE A 230 -2.47 28.67 16.44
N LEU A 231 -3.58 27.98 16.65
CA LEU A 231 -3.84 27.10 17.79
C LEU A 231 -4.19 25.71 17.28
N ARG A 232 -3.48 24.70 17.80
CA ARG A 232 -3.65 23.30 17.41
C ARG A 232 -3.78 22.41 18.64
N GLY A 233 -4.72 21.45 18.60
CA GLY A 233 -4.85 20.38 19.60
C GLY A 233 -5.55 20.74 20.91
N ALA A 234 -6.11 21.95 21.06
CA ALA A 234 -6.77 22.45 22.28
C ALA A 234 -8.10 21.73 22.59
N ASN A 235 -8.00 20.45 22.98
CA ASN A 235 -9.10 19.48 23.02
C ASN A 235 -10.18 19.69 24.10
N LYS A 236 -10.06 20.69 24.98
CA LYS A 236 -11.11 21.14 25.92
C LYS A 236 -11.71 22.49 25.54
N MET A 237 -11.22 23.15 24.50
CA MET A 237 -11.78 24.40 23.98
C MET A 237 -13.06 24.09 23.20
N ARG A 238 -14.22 24.53 23.71
CA ARG A 238 -15.55 24.29 23.13
C ARG A 238 -16.18 25.53 22.49
N ASP A 239 -15.74 26.70 22.93
CA ASP A 239 -16.26 27.99 22.49
C ASP A 239 -15.21 28.69 21.63
N PHE A 240 -15.66 29.42 20.61
CA PHE A 240 -14.79 30.23 19.78
C PHE A 240 -14.17 31.39 20.59
N PRO A 241 -12.90 31.77 20.39
CA PRO A 241 -12.25 32.80 21.20
C PRO A 241 -12.79 34.20 20.90
N VAL A 242 -12.87 35.06 21.92
CA VAL A 242 -13.23 36.47 21.77
C VAL A 242 -12.03 37.23 21.20
N LEU A 243 -12.09 37.52 19.90
CA LEU A 243 -11.07 38.25 19.14
C LEU A 243 -11.38 39.77 19.03
N THR A 244 -12.11 40.34 20.01
CA THR A 244 -12.45 41.77 19.96
C THR A 244 -11.20 42.63 20.10
N GLY A 245 -11.04 43.61 19.20
CA GLY A 245 -9.85 44.46 19.08
C GLY A 245 -8.76 43.92 18.14
N THR A 246 -8.75 42.62 17.84
CA THR A 246 -7.73 41.92 17.03
C THR A 246 -8.01 42.05 15.53
N LYS A 247 -8.04 43.30 15.03
CA LYS A 247 -8.59 43.66 13.71
C LYS A 247 -7.68 43.39 12.50
N ASN A 248 -6.36 43.30 12.72
CA ASN A 248 -5.37 43.14 11.66
C ASN A 248 -5.07 41.66 11.32
N LEU A 249 -5.90 40.73 11.80
CA LEU A 249 -5.68 39.30 11.62
C LEU A 249 -5.89 38.88 10.15
N GLU A 250 -4.82 38.40 9.51
CA GLU A 250 -4.83 37.88 8.14
C GLU A 250 -4.96 36.35 8.08
N SER A 251 -4.52 35.64 9.13
CA SER A 251 -4.58 34.17 9.21
C SER A 251 -5.09 33.69 10.56
N LEU A 252 -6.13 32.86 10.55
CA LEU A 252 -6.68 32.20 11.73
C LEU A 252 -6.73 30.69 11.51
N THR A 253 -6.01 29.95 12.34
CA THR A 253 -6.06 28.48 12.38
C THR A 253 -6.44 28.03 13.78
N LEU A 254 -7.62 27.43 13.93
CA LEU A 254 -8.09 26.77 15.16
C LEU A 254 -8.40 25.32 14.82
N SER A 255 -7.42 24.43 14.93
CA SER A 255 -7.53 23.03 14.49
C SER A 255 -7.39 22.04 15.64
N GLY A 256 -8.14 20.93 15.60
CA GLY A 256 -8.09 19.90 16.64
C GLY A 256 -8.65 20.36 17.99
N THR A 257 -9.67 21.20 17.97
CA THR A 257 -10.39 21.66 19.17
C THR A 257 -11.79 21.03 19.22
N LYS A 258 -12.69 21.49 20.10
CA LYS A 258 -14.07 21.02 20.20
C LYS A 258 -15.10 22.13 19.98
N ILE A 259 -14.73 23.14 19.19
CA ILE A 259 -15.63 24.23 18.80
C ILE A 259 -16.83 23.66 18.05
N SER A 260 -18.04 23.95 18.52
CA SER A 260 -19.32 23.48 17.95
C SER A 260 -20.06 24.54 17.12
N SER A 261 -19.77 25.82 17.36
CA SER A 261 -20.44 26.95 16.71
C SER A 261 -19.47 28.12 16.51
N LEU A 262 -19.77 28.98 15.53
CA LEU A 262 -19.01 30.17 15.18
C LEU A 262 -19.86 31.43 15.41
N PRO A 263 -19.25 32.57 15.80
CA PRO A 263 -19.99 33.82 15.98
C PRO A 263 -20.47 34.37 14.63
N MET A 264 -21.69 34.92 14.61
CA MET A 264 -22.31 35.44 13.38
C MET A 264 -21.64 36.73 12.87
N ASP A 265 -20.97 37.48 13.75
CA ASP A 265 -20.26 38.73 13.47
C ASP A 265 -18.76 38.53 13.18
N LEU A 266 -18.30 37.29 12.96
CA LEU A 266 -16.89 36.96 12.68
C LEU A 266 -16.30 37.82 11.55
N CYS A 267 -17.01 37.91 10.42
CA CYS A 267 -16.59 38.67 9.24
C CYS A 267 -16.86 40.18 9.32
N GLU A 268 -17.68 40.63 10.27
CA GLU A 268 -17.81 42.08 10.52
C GLU A 268 -16.55 42.62 11.21
N ASN A 269 -15.98 41.82 12.11
CA ASN A 269 -14.79 42.13 12.91
C ASN A 269 -13.47 41.86 12.17
N LEU A 270 -13.34 40.75 11.43
CA LEU A 270 -12.09 40.27 10.83
C LEU A 270 -12.03 40.47 9.30
N ARG A 271 -12.18 41.71 8.84
CA ARG A 271 -12.30 42.04 7.39
C ARG A 271 -11.03 41.83 6.56
N LEU A 272 -9.87 41.76 7.21
CA LEU A 272 -8.56 41.54 6.57
C LEU A 272 -8.17 40.05 6.51
N LEU A 273 -9.01 39.16 7.02
CA LEU A 273 -8.75 37.74 7.06
C LEU A 273 -8.64 37.17 5.63
N ARG A 274 -7.58 36.40 5.39
CA ARG A 274 -7.23 35.76 4.10
C ARG A 274 -7.20 34.24 4.20
N THR A 275 -6.99 33.69 5.39
CA THR A 275 -6.96 32.24 5.62
C THR A 275 -7.74 31.91 6.88
N LEU A 276 -8.72 31.02 6.74
CA LEU A 276 -9.51 30.49 7.83
C LEU A 276 -9.46 28.95 7.79
N ASP A 277 -8.72 28.37 8.74
CA ASP A 277 -8.64 26.93 8.95
C ASP A 277 -9.31 26.57 10.28
N LEU A 278 -10.47 25.93 10.17
CA LEU A 278 -11.27 25.43 11.28
C LEU A 278 -11.44 23.91 11.18
N SER A 279 -10.43 23.22 10.64
CA SER A 279 -10.41 21.77 10.48
C SER A 279 -10.36 21.00 11.81
N TYR A 280 -10.87 19.76 11.83
CA TYR A 280 -10.83 18.89 13.02
C TYR A 280 -11.49 19.53 14.26
N ASN A 281 -12.72 20.03 14.10
CA ASN A 281 -13.54 20.54 15.20
C ASN A 281 -14.90 19.81 15.23
N GLU A 282 -15.86 20.31 16.02
CA GLU A 282 -17.19 19.71 16.16
C GLU A 282 -18.30 20.62 15.56
N ILE A 283 -17.96 21.48 14.58
CA ILE A 283 -18.85 22.52 14.05
C ILE A 283 -20.05 21.90 13.32
N GLU A 284 -21.27 22.27 13.73
CA GLU A 284 -22.52 21.72 13.16
C GLU A 284 -23.14 22.61 12.07
N GLN A 285 -22.94 23.93 12.15
CA GLN A 285 -23.49 24.94 11.24
C GLN A 285 -22.47 26.04 10.97
N LEU A 286 -22.51 26.61 9.76
CA LEU A 286 -21.66 27.72 9.33
C LEU A 286 -22.47 29.03 9.27
N PRO A 287 -21.92 30.16 9.76
CA PRO A 287 -22.54 31.48 9.61
C PRO A 287 -22.43 31.97 8.15
N SER A 288 -22.93 33.18 7.86
CA SER A 288 -22.56 33.85 6.62
C SER A 288 -21.15 34.45 6.75
N PHE A 289 -20.28 34.15 5.77
CA PHE A 289 -18.96 34.77 5.67
C PHE A 289 -18.98 36.08 4.85
N GLN A 290 -20.16 36.65 4.60
CA GLN A 290 -20.30 37.93 3.90
C GLN A 290 -19.53 39.04 4.64
N GLY A 291 -18.60 39.70 3.92
CA GLY A 291 -17.69 40.70 4.47
C GLY A 291 -16.22 40.26 4.49
N CYS A 292 -15.96 38.96 4.47
CA CYS A 292 -14.63 38.36 4.37
C CYS A 292 -14.19 38.18 2.90
N ILE A 293 -13.77 39.26 2.24
CA ILE A 293 -13.70 39.31 0.75
C ILE A 293 -12.67 38.32 0.13
N HIS A 294 -11.59 37.99 0.86
CA HIS A 294 -10.41 37.29 0.31
C HIS A 294 -10.01 35.99 1.05
N ILE A 295 -10.95 35.30 1.69
CA ILE A 295 -10.62 34.08 2.44
C ILE A 295 -10.44 32.83 1.55
N GLN A 296 -9.36 32.10 1.81
CA GLN A 296 -9.23 30.66 1.55
C GLN A 296 -9.71 29.86 2.77
N GLU A 297 -10.64 28.93 2.54
CA GLU A 297 -11.47 28.31 3.58
C GLU A 297 -11.23 26.80 3.70
N ILE A 298 -10.94 26.33 4.92
CA ILE A 298 -10.68 24.92 5.22
C ILE A 298 -11.54 24.51 6.43
N PHE A 299 -12.54 23.66 6.18
CA PHE A 299 -13.54 23.20 7.14
C PHE A 299 -13.61 21.65 7.25
N GLN A 300 -12.58 20.95 6.77
CA GLN A 300 -12.55 19.48 6.78
C GLN A 300 -12.68 18.88 8.19
N HIS A 301 -13.22 17.65 8.29
CA HIS A 301 -13.38 16.93 9.56
C HIS A 301 -14.17 17.73 10.62
N ASN A 302 -15.41 18.06 10.29
CA ASN A 302 -16.39 18.71 11.17
C ASN A 302 -17.72 17.93 11.17
N LYS A 303 -18.78 18.49 11.77
CA LYS A 303 -20.12 17.89 11.84
C LYS A 303 -21.15 18.66 11.00
N ILE A 304 -20.72 19.40 9.98
CA ILE A 304 -21.59 20.29 9.21
C ILE A 304 -22.66 19.47 8.49
N GLN A 305 -23.93 19.79 8.70
CA GLN A 305 -25.07 19.00 8.18
C GLN A 305 -25.69 19.58 6.90
N GLN A 306 -25.62 20.90 6.72
CA GLN A 306 -26.17 21.61 5.57
C GLN A 306 -25.32 22.82 5.20
N ILE A 307 -25.47 23.29 3.95
CA ILE A 307 -24.90 24.55 3.47
C ILE A 307 -26.05 25.42 2.97
N ASP A 308 -26.23 26.56 3.61
CA ASP A 308 -27.30 27.51 3.32
C ASP A 308 -26.94 28.43 2.14
N ARG A 309 -27.93 29.21 1.68
CA ARG A 309 -27.79 30.08 0.50
C ARG A 309 -26.67 31.12 0.67
N ASP A 310 -26.59 31.70 1.86
CA ASP A 310 -25.86 32.94 2.11
C ASP A 310 -24.52 32.67 2.83
N THR A 311 -24.17 31.41 3.10
CA THR A 311 -22.93 30.97 3.78
C THR A 311 -21.69 31.50 3.06
N PHE A 312 -21.58 31.21 1.76
CA PHE A 312 -20.40 31.54 0.93
C PHE A 312 -20.64 32.70 -0.04
N GLN A 313 -21.60 33.58 0.26
CA GLN A 313 -22.03 34.60 -0.68
C GLN A 313 -20.99 35.74 -0.82
N SER A 314 -20.64 36.06 -2.07
CA SER A 314 -19.68 37.11 -2.45
C SER A 314 -18.20 36.82 -2.12
N LEU A 315 -17.85 35.57 -1.82
CA LEU A 315 -16.47 35.16 -1.57
C LEU A 315 -15.68 34.92 -2.88
N SER A 316 -14.38 35.21 -2.85
CA SER A 316 -13.42 34.94 -3.94
C SER A 316 -12.48 33.76 -3.64
N ALA A 317 -12.98 32.72 -2.98
CA ALA A 317 -12.20 31.55 -2.58
C ALA A 317 -11.65 30.77 -3.79
N LEU A 318 -10.35 30.44 -3.78
CA LEU A 318 -9.69 29.59 -4.78
C LEU A 318 -9.85 28.09 -4.45
N HIS A 319 -9.80 27.76 -3.16
CA HIS A 319 -9.86 26.42 -2.60
C HIS A 319 -10.84 26.40 -1.43
N LEU A 320 -11.78 25.43 -1.48
CA LEU A 320 -12.76 25.18 -0.42
C LEU A 320 -12.75 23.68 -0.11
N ASP A 321 -12.32 23.33 1.10
CA ASP A 321 -12.33 21.95 1.61
C ASP A 321 -13.40 21.77 2.69
N LEU A 322 -14.43 21.01 2.34
CA LEU A 322 -15.57 20.63 3.18
C LEU A 322 -15.61 19.10 3.36
N SER A 323 -14.49 18.41 3.12
CA SER A 323 -14.41 16.96 3.20
C SER A 323 -14.64 16.44 4.63
N ARG A 324 -15.06 15.18 4.75
CA ARG A 324 -15.27 14.49 6.04
C ARG A 324 -16.24 15.22 6.98
N ASN A 325 -17.36 15.67 6.42
CA ASN A 325 -18.45 16.31 7.15
C ASN A 325 -19.70 15.42 7.08
N GLN A 326 -20.85 15.93 7.55
CA GLN A 326 -22.13 15.22 7.55
C GLN A 326 -23.12 15.85 6.56
N ILE A 327 -22.63 16.54 5.53
CA ILE A 327 -23.46 17.40 4.68
C ILE A 327 -24.44 16.54 3.89
N GLN A 328 -25.74 16.78 4.08
CA GLN A 328 -26.83 16.09 3.37
C GLN A 328 -27.37 16.94 2.22
N VAL A 329 -27.50 18.25 2.46
CA VAL A 329 -28.13 19.21 1.54
C VAL A 329 -27.26 20.45 1.37
N ILE A 330 -27.09 20.87 0.12
CA ILE A 330 -26.45 22.14 -0.26
C ILE A 330 -27.50 22.97 -0.99
N HIS A 331 -27.73 24.21 -0.56
CA HIS A 331 -28.68 25.09 -1.20
C HIS A 331 -28.30 25.37 -2.67
N ARG A 332 -29.32 25.47 -3.56
CA ARG A 332 -29.13 25.49 -5.02
C ARG A 332 -28.25 26.62 -5.55
N ASP A 333 -28.23 27.75 -4.85
CA ASP A 333 -27.49 28.95 -5.22
C ASP A 333 -26.31 29.25 -4.26
N ALA A 334 -25.97 28.34 -3.32
CA ALA A 334 -24.91 28.54 -2.32
C ALA A 334 -23.52 28.84 -2.94
N PHE A 335 -23.24 28.24 -4.10
CA PHE A 335 -21.98 28.45 -4.83
C PHE A 335 -22.09 29.46 -5.98
N LEU A 336 -23.25 30.12 -6.17
CA LEU A 336 -23.54 30.94 -7.36
C LEU A 336 -22.55 32.11 -7.54
N THR A 337 -22.05 32.66 -6.45
CA THR A 337 -21.12 33.82 -6.45
C THR A 337 -19.64 33.44 -6.48
N LEU A 338 -19.30 32.16 -6.35
CA LEU A 338 -17.93 31.64 -6.23
C LEU A 338 -17.21 31.57 -7.59
N THR A 339 -17.12 32.70 -8.28
CA THR A 339 -16.59 32.84 -9.65
C THR A 339 -15.13 32.42 -9.83
N SER A 340 -14.35 32.38 -8.74
CA SER A 340 -12.92 32.03 -8.72
C SER A 340 -12.64 30.64 -8.13
N LEU A 341 -13.67 29.87 -7.78
CA LEU A 341 -13.50 28.55 -7.16
C LEU A 341 -12.89 27.57 -8.16
N ASN A 342 -11.66 27.16 -7.87
CA ASN A 342 -10.87 26.26 -8.70
C ASN A 342 -10.87 24.83 -8.15
N ASN A 343 -10.82 24.68 -6.83
CA ASN A 343 -10.71 23.42 -6.12
C ASN A 343 -11.84 23.28 -5.09
N LEU A 344 -12.67 22.25 -5.22
CA LEU A 344 -13.76 21.94 -4.30
C LEU A 344 -13.67 20.48 -3.82
N ASP A 345 -13.47 20.30 -2.51
CA ASP A 345 -13.51 18.98 -1.87
C ASP A 345 -14.78 18.83 -1.02
N LEU A 346 -15.64 17.91 -1.42
CA LEU A 346 -16.86 17.49 -0.74
C LEU A 346 -16.84 15.98 -0.46
N SER A 347 -15.65 15.36 -0.46
CA SER A 347 -15.50 13.93 -0.22
C SER A 347 -15.91 13.53 1.21
N MET A 348 -16.29 12.26 1.40
CA MET A 348 -16.73 11.68 2.68
C MET A 348 -17.82 12.52 3.37
N ASN A 349 -18.95 12.69 2.67
CA ASN A 349 -20.15 13.39 3.14
C ASN A 349 -21.40 12.54 2.86
N SER A 350 -22.59 13.04 3.19
CA SER A 350 -23.87 12.35 2.99
C SER A 350 -24.68 12.88 1.80
N LEU A 351 -24.02 13.48 0.80
CA LEU A 351 -24.68 14.19 -0.30
C LEU A 351 -25.41 13.23 -1.24
N ALA A 352 -26.63 13.61 -1.64
CA ALA A 352 -27.38 12.95 -2.72
C ALA A 352 -27.18 13.64 -4.09
N THR A 353 -26.98 14.96 -4.09
CA THR A 353 -26.80 15.79 -5.30
C THR A 353 -25.94 17.02 -4.97
N ILE A 354 -25.21 17.55 -5.96
CA ILE A 354 -24.56 18.86 -5.87
C ILE A 354 -25.28 19.88 -6.78
N PRO A 355 -25.32 21.17 -6.42
CA PRO A 355 -25.76 22.22 -7.33
C PRO A 355 -24.71 22.47 -8.41
N SER A 356 -25.12 22.50 -9.69
CA SER A 356 -24.22 22.84 -10.81
C SER A 356 -23.99 24.35 -10.98
N ARG A 357 -24.91 25.19 -10.46
CA ARG A 357 -24.85 26.65 -10.59
C ARG A 357 -23.65 27.21 -9.83
N GLY A 358 -22.86 28.05 -10.50
CA GLY A 358 -21.63 28.65 -9.95
C GLY A 358 -20.37 27.82 -10.17
N LEU A 359 -20.47 26.49 -10.33
CA LEU A 359 -19.30 25.59 -10.44
C LEU A 359 -18.58 25.61 -11.81
N SER A 360 -18.94 26.52 -12.71
CA SER A 360 -18.37 26.60 -14.07
C SER A 360 -16.86 26.91 -14.14
N ALA A 361 -16.28 27.41 -13.03
CA ALA A 361 -14.86 27.71 -12.90
C ALA A 361 -14.03 26.53 -12.39
N VAL A 362 -14.66 25.51 -11.76
CA VAL A 362 -13.98 24.45 -11.02
C VAL A 362 -13.15 23.56 -11.93
N SER A 363 -11.87 23.41 -11.60
CA SER A 363 -10.96 22.46 -12.25
C SER A 363 -10.78 21.17 -11.46
N GLN A 364 -10.89 21.18 -10.13
CA GLN A 364 -10.79 19.97 -9.31
C GLN A 364 -12.03 19.81 -8.43
N LEU A 365 -12.72 18.67 -8.58
CA LEU A 365 -13.91 18.33 -7.82
C LEU A 365 -13.78 16.94 -7.20
N LYS A 366 -13.92 16.84 -5.87
CA LYS A 366 -13.88 15.53 -5.17
C LYS A 366 -15.20 15.27 -4.45
N LEU A 367 -15.77 14.10 -4.71
CA LEU A 367 -17.09 13.64 -4.25
C LEU A 367 -17.05 12.17 -3.77
N SER A 368 -15.88 11.52 -3.77
CA SER A 368 -15.71 10.16 -3.27
C SER A 368 -16.22 10.00 -1.84
N GLY A 369 -16.76 8.82 -1.50
CA GLY A 369 -17.35 8.59 -0.18
C GLY A 369 -18.70 9.27 0.08
N ASN A 370 -19.45 9.66 -0.97
CA ASN A 370 -20.85 10.09 -0.87
C ASN A 370 -21.81 8.99 -1.39
N PRO A 371 -22.24 8.01 -0.55
CA PRO A 371 -22.98 6.83 -1.00
C PRO A 371 -24.44 7.11 -1.43
N GLN A 372 -24.97 8.31 -1.18
CA GLN A 372 -26.31 8.69 -1.67
C GLN A 372 -26.28 9.30 -3.07
N MET A 373 -25.10 9.70 -3.57
CA MET A 373 -24.95 10.39 -4.85
C MET A 373 -24.95 9.42 -6.03
N LYS A 374 -26.13 8.94 -6.42
CA LYS A 374 -26.34 7.98 -7.52
C LYS A 374 -26.60 8.63 -8.88
N ASN A 375 -26.89 9.93 -8.90
CA ASN A 375 -27.21 10.65 -10.13
C ASN A 375 -25.96 10.90 -10.97
N MET A 376 -26.10 10.91 -12.31
CA MET A 376 -25.01 11.30 -13.20
C MET A 376 -24.80 12.81 -13.18
N LEU A 377 -23.55 13.24 -13.10
CA LEU A 377 -23.11 14.62 -13.32
C LEU A 377 -22.96 14.85 -14.82
N THR A 378 -23.37 16.00 -15.34
CA THR A 378 -23.19 16.29 -16.78
C THR A 378 -21.92 17.10 -17.02
N ALA A 379 -21.14 16.74 -18.04
CA ALA A 379 -19.95 17.49 -18.43
C ALA A 379 -20.26 18.92 -18.93
N LYS A 380 -21.51 19.20 -19.33
CA LYS A 380 -21.96 20.54 -19.74
C LYS A 380 -22.00 21.53 -18.57
N ASP A 381 -22.31 21.04 -17.38
CA ASP A 381 -22.38 21.84 -16.15
C ASP A 381 -20.99 22.23 -15.61
N LEU A 382 -19.96 21.44 -15.93
CA LEU A 382 -18.60 21.57 -15.40
C LEU A 382 -17.55 21.67 -16.53
N PRO A 383 -17.60 22.73 -17.37
CA PRO A 383 -16.84 22.81 -18.63
C PRO A 383 -15.32 22.96 -18.45
N LYS A 384 -14.84 23.39 -17.27
CA LYS A 384 -13.40 23.56 -16.97
C LYS A 384 -12.82 22.41 -16.12
N LEU A 385 -13.56 21.33 -15.92
CA LEU A 385 -13.16 20.27 -15.00
C LEU A 385 -11.95 19.49 -15.52
N MET A 386 -10.90 19.43 -14.69
CA MET A 386 -9.58 18.84 -14.95
C MET A 386 -9.21 17.74 -13.94
N SER A 387 -10.04 17.46 -12.94
CA SER A 387 -9.92 16.28 -12.08
C SER A 387 -11.25 16.04 -11.41
N ILE A 388 -11.74 14.80 -11.45
CA ILE A 388 -12.94 14.40 -10.73
C ILE A 388 -12.68 13.12 -9.92
N SER A 389 -13.05 13.16 -8.65
CA SER A 389 -13.21 11.96 -7.83
C SER A 389 -14.71 11.80 -7.54
N VAL A 390 -15.27 10.64 -7.84
CA VAL A 390 -16.71 10.33 -7.70
C VAL A 390 -16.91 9.11 -6.80
N PRO A 391 -18.07 8.97 -6.13
CA PRO A 391 -18.35 7.79 -5.33
C PRO A 391 -18.52 6.52 -6.19
N TYR A 392 -18.96 6.66 -7.44
CA TYR A 392 -19.12 5.52 -8.36
C TYR A 392 -18.51 5.78 -9.73
N ALA A 393 -17.65 4.87 -10.21
CA ALA A 393 -16.91 5.08 -11.45
C ALA A 393 -17.78 5.15 -12.73
N TYR A 394 -19.02 4.66 -12.74
CA TYR A 394 -19.93 4.88 -13.87
C TYR A 394 -20.26 6.37 -14.08
N GLN A 395 -20.15 7.20 -13.04
CA GLN A 395 -20.32 8.65 -13.14
C GLN A 395 -19.17 9.31 -13.91
N CYS A 396 -17.97 8.70 -13.94
CA CYS A 396 -16.87 9.15 -14.80
C CYS A 396 -17.22 9.03 -16.29
N CYS A 397 -18.04 8.04 -16.68
CA CYS A 397 -18.38 7.79 -18.08
C CYS A 397 -19.06 9.00 -18.75
N ALA A 398 -19.79 9.82 -17.99
CA ALA A 398 -20.40 11.06 -18.49
C ALA A 398 -19.37 12.12 -18.95
N PHE A 399 -18.12 12.03 -18.49
CA PHE A 399 -17.01 12.92 -18.84
C PHE A 399 -16.06 12.31 -19.89
N VAL A 400 -16.16 11.00 -20.16
CA VAL A 400 -15.31 10.31 -21.16
C VAL A 400 -15.77 10.61 -22.60
N GLY A 401 -17.07 10.84 -22.83
CA GLY A 401 -17.68 10.92 -24.17
C GLY A 401 -17.73 12.28 -24.87
N CYS A 402 -17.31 13.38 -24.25
CA CYS A 402 -17.48 14.74 -24.81
C CYS A 402 -16.44 15.16 -25.88
N ASP A 403 -16.10 14.26 -26.81
CA ASP A 403 -15.22 14.55 -27.96
C ASP A 403 -15.76 14.01 -29.30
N SER A 404 -17.01 13.54 -29.38
CA SER A 404 -17.60 13.00 -30.62
C SER A 404 -17.83 14.00 -31.77
N SER A 405 -17.25 15.21 -31.69
CA SER A 405 -17.18 16.17 -32.80
C SER A 405 -15.75 16.54 -33.23
N SER A 406 -14.70 16.12 -32.50
CA SER A 406 -13.31 16.33 -32.89
C SER A 406 -12.79 15.13 -33.68
N LYS A 407 -12.55 15.33 -34.99
CA LYS A 407 -11.93 14.32 -35.88
C LYS A 407 -10.41 14.24 -35.63
N ASP A 408 -9.99 13.70 -34.49
CA ASP A 408 -8.58 13.34 -34.25
C ASP A 408 -8.47 11.93 -33.63
N SER A 409 -7.95 10.99 -34.41
CA SER A 409 -8.02 9.55 -34.15
C SER A 409 -6.83 9.00 -33.33
N SER A 410 -6.36 9.71 -32.31
CA SER A 410 -5.11 9.35 -31.61
C SER A 410 -5.14 9.35 -30.07
N MET A 411 -6.31 9.39 -29.41
CA MET A 411 -6.35 9.30 -27.94
C MET A 411 -7.57 8.57 -27.38
N LYS A 412 -7.45 7.24 -27.23
CA LYS A 412 -8.37 6.46 -26.40
C LYS A 412 -8.09 6.73 -24.92
N LYS A 413 -8.94 7.53 -24.27
CA LYS A 413 -8.91 7.78 -22.83
C LYS A 413 -9.18 6.45 -22.10
N SER A 414 -8.18 5.94 -21.36
CA SER A 414 -8.35 4.75 -20.52
C SER A 414 -9.17 5.12 -19.28
N ALA A 415 -10.37 4.56 -19.17
CA ALA A 415 -11.07 4.50 -17.89
C ALA A 415 -10.29 3.58 -16.94
N GLY A 416 -10.41 3.78 -15.63
CA GLY A 416 -9.83 2.88 -14.64
C GLY A 416 -10.31 1.43 -14.90
N ALA A 417 -9.40 0.57 -15.34
CA ALA A 417 -9.70 -0.65 -16.11
C ALA A 417 -10.72 -1.63 -15.50
N LEU A 418 -10.90 -1.57 -14.19
CA LEU A 418 -11.83 -2.42 -13.46
C LEU A 418 -13.29 -1.96 -13.56
N LYS A 419 -13.61 -0.76 -14.07
CA LYS A 419 -15.01 -0.28 -14.25
C LYS A 419 -15.27 0.23 -15.68
N PRO A 420 -15.82 -0.61 -16.57
CA PRO A 420 -16.03 -0.27 -17.97
C PRO A 420 -17.29 0.57 -18.21
N CYS A 421 -17.25 1.45 -19.22
CA CYS A 421 -18.42 2.26 -19.61
C CYS A 421 -19.31 1.57 -20.66
N GLU A 422 -18.73 1.02 -21.72
CA GLU A 422 -19.48 0.44 -22.86
C GLU A 422 -19.58 -1.09 -22.82
N HIS A 423 -18.52 -1.78 -22.39
CA HIS A 423 -18.35 -3.24 -22.56
C HIS A 423 -17.71 -3.89 -21.34
N LEU A 424 -18.39 -4.86 -20.71
CA LEU A 424 -17.89 -5.53 -19.49
C LEU A 424 -16.53 -6.20 -19.72
N LEU A 425 -16.41 -7.02 -20.77
CA LEU A 425 -15.18 -7.75 -21.10
C LEU A 425 -14.20 -6.96 -21.99
N GLY A 426 -14.62 -5.81 -22.54
CA GLY A 426 -13.77 -4.82 -23.24
C GLY A 426 -13.22 -5.22 -24.61
N ASN A 427 -12.63 -6.42 -24.74
CA ASN A 427 -11.91 -6.87 -25.94
C ASN A 427 -12.48 -8.19 -26.49
N TRP A 428 -12.66 -8.27 -27.81
CA TRP A 428 -13.06 -9.49 -28.52
C TRP A 428 -12.15 -10.70 -28.26
N MET A 429 -10.83 -10.49 -28.11
CA MET A 429 -9.90 -11.58 -27.79
C MET A 429 -10.19 -12.18 -26.40
N ILE A 430 -10.52 -11.33 -25.41
CA ILE A 430 -10.92 -11.78 -24.07
C ILE A 430 -12.28 -12.47 -24.15
N ARG A 431 -13.26 -11.90 -24.85
CA ARG A 431 -14.59 -12.50 -25.07
C ARG A 431 -14.50 -13.93 -25.62
N LEU A 432 -13.81 -14.12 -26.75
CA LEU A 432 -13.64 -15.44 -27.38
C LEU A 432 -12.95 -16.44 -26.44
N THR A 433 -11.94 -16.00 -25.70
CA THR A 433 -11.22 -16.85 -24.72
C THR A 433 -12.14 -17.26 -23.56
N VAL A 434 -12.87 -16.31 -22.97
CA VAL A 434 -13.78 -16.55 -21.85
C VAL A 434 -14.98 -17.42 -22.29
N TRP A 435 -15.51 -17.21 -23.49
CA TRP A 435 -16.55 -18.05 -24.09
C TRP A 435 -16.07 -19.49 -24.33
N PHE A 436 -14.84 -19.66 -24.82
CA PHE A 436 -14.21 -20.97 -24.99
C PHE A 436 -14.02 -21.70 -23.64
N ILE A 437 -13.49 -21.01 -22.62
CA ILE A 437 -13.34 -21.53 -21.26
C ILE A 437 -14.70 -21.95 -20.68
N CYS A 438 -15.74 -21.14 -20.86
CA CYS A 438 -17.12 -21.46 -20.47
C CYS A 438 -17.61 -22.75 -21.13
N LEU A 439 -17.50 -22.85 -22.46
CA LEU A 439 -17.94 -24.01 -23.23
C LEU A 439 -17.22 -25.30 -22.80
N VAL A 440 -15.89 -25.28 -22.73
CA VAL A 440 -15.08 -26.45 -22.40
C VAL A 440 -15.29 -26.89 -20.95
N SER A 441 -15.33 -25.95 -20.00
CA SER A 441 -15.58 -26.28 -18.59
C SER A 441 -16.97 -26.87 -18.37
N LEU A 442 -18.02 -26.36 -19.02
CA LEU A 442 -19.37 -26.94 -18.92
C LEU A 442 -19.43 -28.34 -19.56
N VAL A 443 -18.90 -28.53 -20.77
CA VAL A 443 -18.98 -29.80 -21.50
C VAL A 443 -18.15 -30.91 -20.84
N PHE A 444 -16.86 -30.66 -20.59
CA PHE A 444 -15.97 -31.73 -20.12
C PHE A 444 -16.21 -32.10 -18.65
N ASN A 445 -16.53 -31.14 -17.76
CA ASN A 445 -16.91 -31.51 -16.38
C ASN A 445 -18.25 -32.26 -16.34
N SER A 446 -19.24 -31.89 -17.16
CA SER A 446 -20.51 -32.64 -17.27
C SER A 446 -20.27 -34.08 -17.76
N LEU A 447 -19.42 -34.26 -18.77
CA LEU A 447 -19.02 -35.59 -19.26
C LEU A 447 -18.37 -36.43 -18.15
N VAL A 448 -17.44 -35.85 -17.39
CA VAL A 448 -16.77 -36.53 -16.26
C VAL A 448 -17.77 -36.90 -15.16
N LEU A 449 -18.72 -36.03 -14.83
CA LEU A 449 -19.78 -36.32 -13.87
C LEU A 449 -20.67 -37.49 -14.33
N VAL A 450 -21.14 -37.46 -15.57
CA VAL A 450 -21.98 -38.53 -16.16
C VAL A 450 -21.25 -39.86 -16.11
N VAL A 451 -19.99 -39.95 -16.55
CA VAL A 451 -19.22 -41.21 -16.53
C VAL A 451 -18.91 -41.68 -15.11
N THR A 452 -18.64 -40.77 -14.18
CA THR A 452 -18.29 -41.12 -12.79
C THR A 452 -19.48 -41.65 -12.00
N PHE A 453 -20.69 -41.13 -12.25
CA PHE A 453 -21.91 -41.45 -11.51
C PHE A 453 -22.93 -42.32 -12.26
N SER A 454 -22.66 -42.72 -13.51
CA SER A 454 -23.59 -43.58 -14.28
C SER A 454 -23.68 -45.01 -13.70
N PRO A 455 -24.90 -45.56 -13.52
CA PRO A 455 -25.13 -46.89 -12.93
C PRO A 455 -24.97 -48.04 -13.95
N VAL A 456 -23.77 -48.22 -14.53
CA VAL A 456 -23.49 -49.34 -15.45
C VAL A 456 -23.01 -50.58 -14.68
N HIS A 457 -23.96 -51.32 -14.09
CA HIS A 457 -23.75 -52.69 -13.60
C HIS A 457 -25.01 -53.57 -13.84
N PRO A 458 -25.20 -54.11 -15.07
CA PRO A 458 -26.14 -55.19 -15.30
C PRO A 458 -25.44 -56.55 -15.16
N SER A 459 -25.30 -57.05 -13.93
CA SER A 459 -25.03 -58.48 -13.72
C SER A 459 -26.37 -59.22 -13.66
N VAL A 460 -26.69 -59.95 -14.72
CA VAL A 460 -27.90 -60.78 -14.81
C VAL A 460 -27.90 -61.82 -13.68
N GLY A 461 -29.00 -61.89 -12.91
CA GLY A 461 -29.28 -63.00 -11.99
C GLY A 461 -29.26 -62.67 -10.49
N HIS A 462 -30.47 -62.40 -9.98
CA HIS A 462 -30.92 -62.62 -8.60
C HIS A 462 -30.37 -61.78 -7.42
N SER A 463 -31.33 -61.07 -6.81
CA SER A 463 -31.44 -60.68 -5.39
C SER A 463 -30.88 -59.31 -4.95
N HIS A 464 -31.75 -58.58 -4.25
CA HIS A 464 -31.53 -57.27 -3.62
C HIS A 464 -30.32 -57.26 -2.67
N TYR A 465 -29.21 -56.63 -3.07
CA TYR A 465 -28.29 -55.95 -2.15
C TYR A 465 -27.62 -54.75 -2.84
N LEU A 466 -27.22 -53.75 -2.04
CA LEU A 466 -26.82 -52.41 -2.48
C LEU A 466 -25.76 -52.40 -3.59
N ALA A 467 -25.87 -51.41 -4.50
CA ALA A 467 -24.82 -51.07 -5.45
C ALA A 467 -23.46 -50.90 -4.75
N PRO A 468 -22.35 -51.34 -5.37
CA PRO A 468 -21.03 -51.23 -4.78
C PRO A 468 -20.66 -49.77 -4.50
N PRO A 469 -20.09 -49.44 -3.33
CA PRO A 469 -19.72 -48.06 -3.00
C PRO A 469 -18.64 -47.55 -3.96
N LEU A 470 -18.78 -46.31 -4.45
CA LEU A 470 -17.75 -45.65 -5.25
C LEU A 470 -16.43 -45.62 -4.48
N SER A 471 -15.32 -45.88 -5.18
CA SER A 471 -13.99 -45.75 -4.57
C SER A 471 -13.69 -44.28 -4.21
N PRO A 472 -12.94 -44.00 -3.13
CA PRO A 472 -12.65 -42.64 -2.68
C PRO A 472 -12.08 -41.74 -3.78
N ALA A 473 -11.16 -42.27 -4.58
CA ALA A 473 -10.59 -41.56 -5.72
C ALA A 473 -11.62 -41.21 -6.82
N ARG A 474 -12.58 -42.08 -7.15
CA ARG A 474 -13.63 -41.78 -8.14
C ARG A 474 -14.60 -40.73 -7.60
N LEU A 475 -15.03 -40.88 -6.35
CA LEU A 475 -15.87 -39.87 -5.67
C LEU A 475 -15.21 -38.49 -5.69
N LEU A 476 -13.91 -38.42 -5.39
CA LEU A 476 -13.17 -37.17 -5.29
C LEU A 476 -12.93 -36.51 -6.66
N MET A 477 -12.67 -37.29 -7.72
CA MET A 477 -12.65 -36.75 -9.09
C MET A 477 -14.02 -36.24 -9.54
N GLY A 478 -15.11 -36.91 -9.16
CA GLY A 478 -16.47 -36.45 -9.39
C GLY A 478 -16.78 -35.13 -8.68
N LEU A 479 -16.39 -35.00 -7.41
CA LEU A 479 -16.55 -33.75 -6.64
C LEU A 479 -15.68 -32.62 -7.19
N LEU A 480 -14.46 -32.92 -7.66
CA LEU A 480 -13.60 -31.93 -8.31
C LEU A 480 -14.21 -31.44 -9.64
N ALA A 481 -14.79 -32.34 -10.43
CA ALA A 481 -15.54 -31.97 -11.64
C ALA A 481 -16.78 -31.12 -11.31
N LEU A 482 -17.48 -31.39 -10.20
CA LEU A 482 -18.59 -30.56 -9.74
C LEU A 482 -18.12 -29.15 -9.32
N ALA A 483 -17.02 -29.03 -8.57
CA ALA A 483 -16.45 -27.73 -8.21
C ALA A 483 -16.04 -26.92 -9.46
N ASN A 484 -15.34 -27.55 -10.41
CA ASN A 484 -14.97 -26.92 -11.68
C ASN A 484 -16.19 -26.52 -12.53
N LEU A 485 -17.28 -27.29 -12.51
CA LEU A 485 -18.52 -26.95 -13.19
C LEU A 485 -19.16 -25.67 -12.63
N LEU A 486 -19.10 -25.47 -11.31
CA LEU A 486 -19.57 -24.24 -10.66
C LEU A 486 -18.74 -23.02 -11.06
N THR A 487 -17.42 -23.17 -11.24
CA THR A 487 -16.57 -22.11 -11.82
C THR A 487 -16.95 -21.82 -13.28
N GLY A 488 -17.27 -22.85 -14.07
CA GLY A 488 -17.82 -22.68 -15.42
C GLY A 488 -19.15 -21.92 -15.45
N LEU A 489 -20.04 -22.18 -14.50
CA LEU A 489 -21.31 -21.44 -14.35
C LEU A 489 -21.09 -19.97 -13.96
N TYR A 490 -20.15 -19.68 -13.07
CA TYR A 490 -19.74 -18.29 -12.75
C TYR A 490 -19.29 -17.53 -14.01
N VAL A 491 -18.43 -18.15 -14.83
CA VAL A 491 -18.00 -17.58 -16.11
C VAL A 491 -19.20 -17.40 -17.05
N GLY A 492 -20.10 -18.39 -17.11
CA GLY A 492 -21.35 -18.34 -17.86
C GLY A 492 -22.18 -17.09 -17.56
N VAL A 493 -22.39 -16.78 -16.27
CA VAL A 493 -23.12 -15.57 -15.83
C VAL A 493 -22.46 -14.29 -16.35
N LEU A 494 -21.12 -14.17 -16.24
CA LEU A 494 -20.41 -13.00 -16.78
C LEU A 494 -20.52 -12.88 -18.32
N THR A 495 -20.48 -14.01 -19.04
CA THR A 495 -20.64 -14.00 -20.50
C THR A 495 -22.04 -13.62 -20.95
N ALA A 496 -23.07 -14.09 -20.24
CA ALA A 496 -24.46 -13.70 -20.48
C ALA A 496 -24.68 -12.22 -20.18
N LEU A 497 -24.08 -11.69 -19.11
CA LEU A 497 -24.15 -10.28 -18.76
C LEU A 497 -23.48 -9.36 -19.79
N ASP A 498 -22.26 -9.68 -20.24
CA ASP A 498 -21.55 -8.91 -21.28
C ASP A 498 -22.30 -8.92 -22.62
N ALA A 499 -22.97 -10.02 -22.96
CA ALA A 499 -23.84 -10.11 -24.13
C ALA A 499 -25.15 -9.30 -23.96
N ALA A 500 -25.80 -9.37 -22.80
CA ALA A 500 -27.06 -8.66 -22.53
C ALA A 500 -26.91 -7.14 -22.37
N THR A 501 -25.73 -6.67 -21.95
CA THR A 501 -25.45 -5.24 -21.67
C THR A 501 -24.57 -4.59 -22.76
N TRP A 502 -24.52 -5.21 -23.94
CA TRP A 502 -23.59 -4.86 -25.01
C TRP A 502 -23.68 -3.39 -25.46
N GLY A 503 -22.62 -2.63 -25.20
CA GLY A 503 -22.49 -1.23 -25.64
C GLY A 503 -23.14 -0.22 -24.68
N SER A 504 -23.78 -0.71 -23.61
CA SER A 504 -24.50 0.14 -22.64
C SER A 504 -24.30 -0.31 -21.18
N PHE A 505 -23.15 -0.92 -20.86
CA PHE A 505 -22.90 -1.47 -19.51
C PHE A 505 -23.09 -0.42 -18.40
N ALA A 506 -22.68 0.84 -18.60
CA ALA A 506 -22.84 1.91 -17.61
C ALA A 506 -24.29 2.12 -17.13
N ASN A 507 -25.30 1.84 -17.97
CA ASN A 507 -26.72 2.00 -17.60
C ASN A 507 -27.21 0.88 -16.66
N PHE A 508 -26.60 -0.30 -16.73
CA PHE A 508 -27.00 -1.50 -15.97
C PHE A 508 -26.00 -1.86 -14.85
N GLY A 509 -24.78 -1.33 -14.92
CA GLY A 509 -23.68 -1.60 -14.00
C GLY A 509 -24.03 -1.30 -12.54
N VAL A 510 -24.85 -0.27 -12.27
CA VAL A 510 -25.30 0.07 -10.91
C VAL A 510 -26.20 -1.02 -10.33
N TRP A 511 -27.16 -1.50 -11.13
CA TRP A 511 -28.06 -2.59 -10.73
C TRP A 511 -27.29 -3.90 -10.54
N TRP A 512 -26.27 -4.14 -11.37
CA TRP A 512 -25.39 -5.29 -11.23
C TRP A 512 -24.51 -5.22 -9.98
N GLU A 513 -23.63 -4.20 -9.87
CA GLU A 513 -22.65 -4.06 -8.77
C GLU A 513 -23.33 -3.98 -7.39
N MET A 514 -24.48 -3.33 -7.27
CA MET A 514 -25.22 -3.21 -6.01
C MET A 514 -26.23 -4.35 -5.78
N GLY A 515 -26.56 -5.11 -6.82
CA GLY A 515 -27.63 -6.11 -6.79
C GLY A 515 -27.24 -7.43 -6.11
N PRO A 516 -28.22 -8.24 -5.70
CA PRO A 516 -27.97 -9.58 -5.18
C PRO A 516 -27.31 -10.48 -6.23
N GLY A 517 -27.52 -10.21 -7.52
CA GLY A 517 -26.90 -10.96 -8.63
C GLY A 517 -25.37 -10.98 -8.55
N CYS A 518 -24.73 -9.82 -8.40
CA CYS A 518 -23.27 -9.76 -8.29
C CYS A 518 -22.77 -10.39 -6.98
N LYS A 519 -23.47 -10.16 -5.86
CA LYS A 519 -23.14 -10.77 -4.55
C LYS A 519 -23.14 -12.31 -4.61
N ILE A 520 -24.17 -12.91 -5.20
CA ILE A 520 -24.29 -14.36 -5.38
C ILE A 520 -23.22 -14.88 -6.36
N THR A 521 -22.98 -14.14 -7.45
CA THR A 521 -21.98 -14.51 -8.48
C THR A 521 -20.55 -14.50 -7.91
N GLY A 522 -20.23 -13.53 -7.06
CA GLY A 522 -18.96 -13.46 -6.32
C GLY A 522 -18.79 -14.59 -5.31
N ALA A 523 -19.84 -14.88 -4.51
CA ALA A 523 -19.82 -16.00 -3.58
C ALA A 523 -19.66 -17.35 -4.29
N LEU A 524 -20.29 -17.55 -5.45
CA LEU A 524 -20.13 -18.73 -6.29
C LEU A 524 -18.69 -18.89 -6.82
N ALA A 525 -18.06 -17.80 -7.24
CA ALA A 525 -16.67 -17.79 -7.68
C ALA A 525 -15.72 -18.22 -6.56
N VAL A 526 -15.84 -17.62 -5.38
CA VAL A 526 -15.03 -17.97 -4.21
C VAL A 526 -15.29 -19.42 -3.78
N PHE A 527 -16.55 -19.82 -3.60
CA PHE A 527 -16.90 -21.18 -3.18
C PHE A 527 -16.33 -22.25 -4.11
N SER A 528 -16.50 -22.09 -5.43
CA SER A 528 -16.02 -23.08 -6.40
C SER A 528 -14.49 -23.18 -6.44
N SER A 529 -13.80 -22.04 -6.35
CA SER A 529 -12.34 -21.97 -6.23
C SER A 529 -11.83 -22.69 -4.98
N GLU A 530 -12.24 -22.24 -3.79
CA GLU A 530 -11.75 -22.82 -2.52
C GLU A 530 -12.05 -24.31 -2.41
N TRP A 531 -13.24 -24.73 -2.83
CA TRP A 531 -13.61 -26.14 -2.77
C TRP A 531 -12.74 -26.99 -3.71
N SER A 532 -12.42 -26.51 -4.91
CA SER A 532 -11.53 -27.23 -5.85
C SER A 532 -10.12 -27.46 -5.27
N VAL A 533 -9.53 -26.45 -4.63
CA VAL A 533 -8.18 -26.51 -4.04
C VAL A 533 -8.14 -27.43 -2.82
N LEU A 534 -9.16 -27.39 -1.97
CA LEU A 534 -9.29 -28.28 -0.82
C LEU A 534 -9.54 -29.75 -1.24
N LEU A 535 -10.33 -29.99 -2.29
CA LEU A 535 -10.53 -31.34 -2.85
C LEU A 535 -9.23 -31.90 -3.47
N LEU A 536 -8.45 -31.07 -4.16
CA LEU A 536 -7.14 -31.45 -4.71
C LEU A 536 -6.13 -31.80 -3.59
N SER A 537 -6.16 -31.03 -2.49
CA SER A 537 -5.38 -31.32 -1.28
C SER A 537 -5.76 -32.67 -0.65
N LEU A 538 -7.06 -32.95 -0.54
CA LEU A 538 -7.58 -34.23 -0.07
C LEU A 538 -7.19 -35.40 -1.01
N ALA A 539 -7.07 -35.15 -2.32
CA ALA A 539 -6.69 -36.16 -3.31
C ALA A 539 -5.23 -36.58 -3.16
N ALA A 540 -4.32 -35.64 -2.90
CA ALA A 540 -2.93 -35.96 -2.56
C ALA A 540 -2.85 -36.83 -1.28
N VAL A 541 -3.64 -36.51 -0.26
CA VAL A 541 -3.71 -37.30 0.98
C VAL A 541 -4.26 -38.70 0.72
N GLU A 542 -5.37 -38.84 0.01
CA GLU A 542 -5.98 -40.14 -0.35
C GLU A 542 -4.97 -41.05 -1.06
N ARG A 543 -4.29 -40.54 -2.09
CA ARG A 543 -3.27 -41.28 -2.84
C ARG A 543 -2.07 -41.65 -1.98
N SER A 544 -1.59 -40.75 -1.13
CA SER A 544 -0.48 -41.04 -0.22
C SER A 544 -0.82 -42.17 0.78
N VAL A 545 -2.07 -42.21 1.26
CA VAL A 545 -2.56 -43.23 2.18
C VAL A 545 -2.82 -44.56 1.46
N ALA A 546 -3.30 -44.53 0.22
CA ALA A 546 -3.47 -45.73 -0.61
C ALA A 546 -2.13 -46.44 -0.83
N VAL A 547 -1.11 -45.71 -1.30
CA VAL A 547 0.24 -46.26 -1.53
C VAL A 547 0.87 -46.78 -0.22
N ARG A 548 0.78 -46.04 0.90
CA ARG A 548 1.29 -46.52 2.20
C ARG A 548 0.62 -47.82 2.66
N LYS A 549 -0.68 -48.02 2.39
CA LYS A 549 -1.39 -49.28 2.71
C LYS A 549 -0.95 -50.46 1.84
N ILE A 550 -0.53 -50.20 0.59
CA ILE A 550 0.01 -51.22 -0.31
C ILE A 550 1.42 -51.61 0.16
N LEU A 551 2.29 -50.63 0.40
CA LEU A 551 3.65 -50.85 0.89
C LEU A 551 3.70 -51.56 2.25
N GLY A 552 2.82 -51.17 3.18
CA GLY A 552 2.71 -51.80 4.50
C GLY A 552 2.23 -53.27 4.46
N LYS A 553 1.61 -53.71 3.36
CA LYS A 553 1.30 -55.14 3.11
C LYS A 553 2.45 -55.89 2.46
N ALA A 554 3.35 -55.21 1.74
CA ALA A 554 4.52 -55.82 1.11
C ALA A 554 5.66 -56.08 2.13
N ILE A 555 5.77 -55.24 3.16
CA ILE A 555 6.83 -55.33 4.19
C ILE A 555 6.51 -56.37 5.29
N ILE A 556 5.25 -56.81 5.42
CA ILE A 556 4.81 -57.75 6.47
C ILE A 556 4.18 -58.98 5.81
N SER A 557 4.83 -60.15 5.96
CA SER A 557 4.40 -61.39 5.32
C SER A 557 3.03 -61.91 5.81
N PRO A 558 2.30 -62.70 4.99
CA PRO A 558 0.87 -62.93 5.21
C PRO A 558 0.60 -64.08 6.19
N ARG A 559 0.32 -63.78 7.47
CA ARG A 559 -0.36 -64.74 8.37
C ARG A 559 -1.84 -64.39 8.61
N ARG A 560 -2.65 -64.94 7.70
CA ARG A 560 -4.09 -65.25 7.75
C ARG A 560 -4.77 -65.04 9.12
N ASN A 561 -5.76 -64.14 9.18
CA ASN A 561 -7.10 -64.55 9.64
C ASN A 561 -8.25 -63.62 9.20
N GLY A 562 -9.41 -64.23 8.93
CA GLY A 562 -10.56 -63.56 8.34
C GLY A 562 -11.36 -62.71 9.32
N LYS A 563 -11.04 -61.41 9.43
CA LYS A 563 -11.94 -60.38 10.01
C LYS A 563 -11.79 -58.98 9.38
N SER A 564 -11.14 -58.88 8.21
CA SER A 564 -10.74 -57.58 7.61
C SER A 564 -11.77 -56.92 6.68
N ARG A 565 -12.87 -57.59 6.29
CA ARG A 565 -13.87 -57.00 5.38
C ARG A 565 -14.68 -55.84 6.01
N ARG A 566 -14.83 -55.78 7.33
CA ARG A 566 -15.51 -54.67 8.03
C ARG A 566 -14.63 -53.43 8.30
N ARG A 567 -13.29 -53.54 8.26
CA ARG A 567 -12.38 -52.38 8.46
C ARG A 567 -12.11 -51.57 7.19
N CYS A 568 -12.31 -52.13 5.99
CA CYS A 568 -12.08 -51.41 4.74
C CYS A 568 -13.20 -50.38 4.44
N LEU A 569 -14.49 -50.78 4.53
CA LEU A 569 -15.62 -49.84 4.33
C LEU A 569 -15.62 -48.64 5.29
N GLY A 570 -14.98 -48.78 6.46
CA GLY A 570 -14.81 -47.69 7.42
C GLY A 570 -13.77 -46.64 7.01
N GLY A 571 -12.94 -46.91 5.99
CA GLY A 571 -12.01 -45.95 5.41
C GLY A 571 -12.68 -45.07 4.33
N ASP A 572 -13.48 -45.68 3.46
CA ASP A 572 -14.02 -44.99 2.28
C ASP A 572 -15.05 -43.92 2.66
N ARG A 573 -15.89 -44.20 3.66
CA ARG A 573 -16.81 -43.23 4.27
C ARG A 573 -16.09 -42.02 4.90
N ARG A 574 -14.83 -42.15 5.36
CA ARG A 574 -14.10 -41.03 5.99
C ARG A 574 -13.67 -39.99 4.96
N PHE A 575 -13.24 -40.41 3.78
CA PHE A 575 -12.88 -39.47 2.71
C PHE A 575 -14.10 -38.72 2.18
N GLY A 576 -15.26 -39.39 2.04
CA GLY A 576 -16.53 -38.72 1.70
C GLY A 576 -16.96 -37.68 2.75
N LEU A 577 -16.87 -38.02 4.04
CA LEU A 577 -17.16 -37.08 5.14
C LEU A 577 -16.17 -35.90 5.17
N ALA A 578 -14.87 -36.16 4.96
CA ALA A 578 -13.85 -35.11 4.89
C ALA A 578 -14.09 -34.17 3.70
N ALA A 579 -14.42 -34.69 2.52
CA ALA A 579 -14.74 -33.87 1.34
C ALA A 579 -15.98 -32.98 1.57
N GLY A 580 -17.00 -33.50 2.27
CA GLY A 580 -18.18 -32.74 2.69
C GLY A 580 -17.85 -31.63 3.70
N LEU A 581 -17.02 -31.92 4.71
CA LEU A 581 -16.56 -30.93 5.69
C LEU A 581 -15.73 -29.81 5.05
N LEU A 582 -14.85 -30.15 4.09
CA LEU A 582 -14.09 -29.15 3.32
C LEU A 582 -15.01 -28.29 2.43
N GLY A 583 -16.09 -28.86 1.89
CA GLY A 583 -17.14 -28.09 1.20
C GLY A 583 -17.86 -27.12 2.14
N MET A 584 -18.19 -27.54 3.36
CA MET A 584 -18.78 -26.64 4.37
C MET A 584 -17.83 -25.51 4.78
N LEU A 585 -16.52 -25.79 4.85
CA LEU A 585 -15.50 -24.77 5.12
C LEU A 585 -15.41 -23.76 3.97
N ALA A 586 -15.35 -24.22 2.73
CA ALA A 586 -15.36 -23.36 1.54
C ALA A 586 -16.63 -22.48 1.47
N ALA A 587 -17.80 -23.05 1.84
CA ALA A 587 -19.05 -22.30 1.90
C ALA A 587 -19.03 -21.22 3.00
N ALA A 588 -18.46 -21.51 4.17
CA ALA A 588 -18.31 -20.52 5.24
C ALA A 588 -17.40 -19.34 4.83
N VAL A 589 -16.28 -19.63 4.14
CA VAL A 589 -15.37 -18.60 3.58
C VAL A 589 -16.08 -17.77 2.50
N ALA A 590 -16.81 -18.41 1.60
CA ALA A 590 -17.57 -17.73 0.54
C ALA A 590 -18.74 -16.86 1.06
N CYS A 591 -19.28 -17.16 2.24
CA CYS A 591 -20.30 -16.35 2.90
C CYS A 591 -19.73 -15.16 3.69
N LEU A 592 -18.42 -15.11 3.97
CA LEU A 592 -17.81 -14.02 4.74
C LEU A 592 -18.06 -12.63 4.12
N PRO A 593 -17.94 -12.42 2.78
CA PRO A 593 -18.26 -11.13 2.15
C PRO A 593 -19.75 -10.80 2.10
N LEU A 594 -20.65 -11.76 2.36
CA LEU A 594 -22.10 -11.54 2.41
C LEU A 594 -22.56 -11.07 3.81
N LEU A 595 -21.76 -11.34 4.84
CA LEU A 595 -22.01 -10.96 6.24
C LEU A 595 -21.37 -9.61 6.61
N ALA A 596 -20.39 -9.14 5.84
CA ALA A 596 -19.86 -7.79 5.96
C ALA A 596 -20.93 -6.75 5.55
N THR A 597 -21.07 -5.68 6.34
CA THR A 597 -22.12 -4.67 6.18
C THR A 597 -21.98 -3.82 4.91
N ALA A 598 -23.08 -3.18 4.53
CA ALA A 598 -23.45 -2.82 3.15
C ALA A 598 -22.63 -1.74 2.40
N GLU A 599 -21.42 -1.38 2.85
CA GLU A 599 -20.67 -0.25 2.30
C GLU A 599 -19.60 -0.61 1.26
N GLN A 600 -19.27 -1.91 1.09
CA GLN A 600 -18.23 -2.33 0.15
C GLN A 600 -18.61 -2.07 -1.31
N THR A 601 -17.88 -1.20 -1.99
CA THR A 601 -18.00 -0.99 -3.44
C THR A 601 -17.49 -2.22 -4.20
N MET A 602 -18.41 -3.06 -4.68
CA MET A 602 -18.06 -4.24 -5.45
C MET A 602 -17.48 -3.89 -6.84
N SER A 603 -16.60 -4.79 -7.31
CA SER A 603 -16.14 -4.82 -8.70
C SER A 603 -17.25 -5.34 -9.62
N PRO A 604 -17.37 -4.87 -10.88
CA PRO A 604 -18.34 -5.41 -11.83
C PRO A 604 -18.04 -6.88 -12.23
N LEU A 605 -16.85 -7.38 -11.92
CA LEU A 605 -16.50 -8.80 -12.04
C LEU A 605 -16.90 -9.64 -10.82
N CYS A 606 -17.47 -9.00 -9.79
CA CYS A 606 -17.96 -9.60 -8.54
C CYS A 606 -16.92 -10.31 -7.68
N LEU A 607 -15.63 -10.19 -8.02
CA LEU A 607 -14.52 -10.71 -7.23
C LEU A 607 -14.08 -9.68 -6.18
N PRO A 608 -13.64 -10.13 -4.99
CA PRO A 608 -13.24 -9.23 -3.90
C PRO A 608 -11.93 -8.47 -4.19
N PHE A 609 -11.14 -8.88 -5.19
CA PHE A 609 -9.77 -8.41 -5.52
C PHE A 609 -9.61 -6.92 -5.91
N ALA A 610 -10.64 -6.08 -5.85
CA ALA A 610 -10.67 -4.79 -6.55
C ALA A 610 -11.41 -3.65 -5.82
N GLY A 611 -11.45 -3.67 -4.49
CA GLY A 611 -11.82 -2.53 -3.66
C GLY A 611 -10.60 -1.95 -2.94
N GLY A 612 -10.34 -0.64 -3.09
CA GLY A 612 -9.22 0.06 -2.46
C GLY A 612 -9.42 0.38 -0.96
N GLU A 613 -10.42 -0.25 -0.33
CA GLU A 613 -10.74 -0.09 1.09
C GLU A 613 -10.01 -1.16 1.92
N SER A 614 -9.62 -0.81 3.14
CA SER A 614 -8.83 -1.68 4.03
C SER A 614 -9.53 -3.01 4.36
N ALA A 615 -10.86 -3.03 4.39
CA ALA A 615 -11.66 -4.21 4.67
C ALA A 615 -11.79 -5.18 3.48
N THR A 616 -11.85 -4.70 2.24
CA THR A 616 -11.87 -5.58 1.05
C THR A 616 -10.49 -6.18 0.78
N LEU A 617 -9.43 -5.38 0.96
CA LEU A 617 -8.06 -5.83 0.77
C LEU A 617 -7.70 -6.96 1.74
N SER A 618 -8.05 -6.85 3.03
CA SER A 618 -7.71 -7.88 4.04
C SER A 618 -8.34 -9.25 3.76
N VAL A 619 -9.60 -9.29 3.28
CA VAL A 619 -10.29 -10.53 2.88
C VAL A 619 -9.58 -11.20 1.69
N THR A 620 -9.16 -10.42 0.69
CA THR A 620 -8.46 -10.96 -0.48
C THR A 620 -7.10 -11.56 -0.13
N VAL A 621 -6.34 -10.90 0.74
CA VAL A 621 -5.05 -11.39 1.24
C VAL A 621 -5.22 -12.70 1.98
N LEU A 622 -6.22 -12.78 2.87
CA LEU A 622 -6.52 -14.00 3.62
C LEU A 622 -6.84 -15.19 2.69
N LEU A 623 -7.62 -14.96 1.63
CA LEU A 623 -8.02 -15.98 0.65
C LEU A 623 -6.81 -16.49 -0.17
N VAL A 624 -5.94 -15.58 -0.64
CA VAL A 624 -4.74 -15.95 -1.41
C VAL A 624 -3.73 -16.70 -0.52
N LEU A 625 -3.58 -16.29 0.74
CA LEU A 625 -2.74 -17.01 1.72
C LEU A 625 -3.27 -18.41 2.03
N LEU A 626 -4.59 -18.57 2.20
CA LEU A 626 -5.21 -19.88 2.43
C LEU A 626 -4.95 -20.85 1.28
N ASN A 627 -5.14 -20.40 0.03
CA ASN A 627 -4.85 -21.19 -1.17
C ASN A 627 -3.36 -21.52 -1.29
N ALA A 628 -2.46 -20.56 -1.04
CA ALA A 628 -1.02 -20.81 -1.07
C ALA A 628 -0.59 -21.89 -0.05
N LEU A 629 -1.13 -21.85 1.17
CA LEU A 629 -0.89 -22.88 2.19
C LEU A 629 -1.42 -24.26 1.75
N ALA A 630 -2.60 -24.32 1.12
CA ALA A 630 -3.16 -25.57 0.62
C ALA A 630 -2.31 -26.18 -0.52
N TYR A 631 -1.82 -25.36 -1.46
CA TYR A 631 -0.90 -25.83 -2.50
C TYR A 631 0.45 -26.28 -1.93
N LEU A 632 1.02 -25.56 -0.95
CA LEU A 632 2.26 -25.96 -0.27
C LEU A 632 2.09 -27.29 0.48
N PHE A 633 1.00 -27.47 1.21
CA PHE A 633 0.67 -28.74 1.87
C PHE A 633 0.53 -29.89 0.85
N THR A 634 -0.19 -29.65 -0.24
CA THR A 634 -0.37 -30.61 -1.34
C THR A 634 0.98 -31.02 -1.94
N ALA A 635 1.85 -30.05 -2.25
CA ALA A 635 3.19 -30.29 -2.75
C ALA A 635 4.06 -31.07 -1.75
N ALA A 636 3.99 -30.77 -0.45
CA ALA A 636 4.74 -31.48 0.58
C ALA A 636 4.30 -32.95 0.71
N VAL A 637 2.98 -33.22 0.79
CA VAL A 637 2.42 -34.58 0.83
C VAL A 637 2.82 -35.37 -0.40
N TYR A 638 2.79 -34.75 -1.58
CA TYR A 638 3.10 -35.40 -2.85
C TYR A 638 4.61 -35.64 -3.04
N THR A 639 5.46 -34.72 -2.55
CA THR A 639 6.91 -34.88 -2.54
C THR A 639 7.32 -36.03 -1.61
N GLN A 640 6.72 -36.11 -0.40
CA GLN A 640 6.93 -37.25 0.49
C GLN A 640 6.53 -38.58 -0.17
N LEU A 641 5.44 -38.59 -0.94
CA LEU A 641 4.99 -39.78 -1.67
C LEU A 641 6.01 -40.20 -2.75
N TYR A 642 6.51 -39.26 -3.56
CA TYR A 642 7.50 -39.54 -4.60
C TYR A 642 8.84 -40.01 -4.03
N CYS A 643 9.36 -39.35 -2.98
CA CYS A 643 10.58 -39.76 -2.29
C CYS A 643 10.49 -41.16 -1.64
N HIS A 644 9.28 -41.58 -1.24
CA HIS A 644 9.05 -42.92 -0.69
C HIS A 644 8.86 -43.99 -1.79
N LEU A 645 8.36 -43.60 -2.96
CA LEU A 645 8.23 -44.46 -4.14
C LEU A 645 9.57 -44.69 -4.86
N GLY A 646 10.48 -43.72 -4.86
CA GLY A 646 11.85 -43.89 -5.40
C GLY A 646 12.71 -44.96 -4.70
N ARG A 647 12.16 -45.65 -3.69
CA ARG A 647 12.78 -46.79 -3.00
C ARG A 647 12.14 -48.15 -3.35
N VAL A 648 11.04 -48.20 -4.10
CA VAL A 648 10.30 -49.43 -4.42
C VAL A 648 9.70 -49.37 -5.82
N GLU A 649 10.06 -50.31 -6.69
CA GLU A 649 9.45 -50.44 -8.01
C GLU A 649 7.99 -50.90 -7.89
N LEU A 650 7.06 -50.13 -8.46
CA LEU A 650 5.65 -50.49 -8.54
C LEU A 650 5.42 -51.50 -9.67
N ALA A 651 4.90 -52.68 -9.33
CA ALA A 651 4.66 -53.77 -10.29
C ALA A 651 3.41 -53.58 -11.18
N ASP A 652 2.55 -52.59 -10.92
CA ASP A 652 1.28 -52.40 -11.65
C ASP A 652 1.28 -51.10 -12.50
N PRO A 653 1.14 -51.20 -13.85
CA PRO A 653 1.07 -50.05 -14.75
C PRO A 653 -0.22 -49.21 -14.59
N GLY A 654 -1.31 -49.74 -14.02
CA GLY A 654 -2.55 -49.01 -13.80
C GLY A 654 -2.44 -47.97 -12.68
N GLU A 655 -1.85 -48.37 -11.55
CA GLU A 655 -1.70 -47.49 -10.37
C GLU A 655 -0.66 -46.38 -10.61
N THR A 656 0.41 -46.66 -11.35
CA THR A 656 1.41 -45.64 -11.74
C THR A 656 0.82 -44.58 -12.68
N GLY A 657 -0.11 -44.96 -13.57
CA GLY A 657 -0.85 -44.03 -14.42
C GLY A 657 -1.76 -43.10 -13.60
N ALA A 658 -2.53 -43.65 -12.66
CA ALA A 658 -3.41 -42.87 -11.78
C ALA A 658 -2.63 -41.91 -10.87
N LEU A 659 -1.44 -42.30 -10.40
CA LEU A 659 -0.53 -41.43 -9.66
C LEU A 659 -0.09 -40.25 -10.55
N ARG A 660 0.55 -40.52 -11.69
CA ARG A 660 1.04 -39.49 -12.63
C ARG A 660 -0.05 -38.49 -13.00
N HIS A 661 -1.29 -38.95 -13.18
CA HIS A 661 -2.41 -38.06 -13.48
C HIS A 661 -2.69 -37.03 -12.37
N VAL A 662 -2.71 -37.45 -11.09
CA VAL A 662 -2.89 -36.52 -9.96
C VAL A 662 -1.71 -35.55 -9.83
N ALA A 663 -0.49 -35.96 -10.16
CA ALA A 663 0.67 -35.05 -10.22
C ALA A 663 0.48 -33.93 -11.25
N TRP A 664 0.00 -34.27 -12.46
CA TRP A 664 -0.28 -33.29 -13.52
C TRP A 664 -1.38 -32.30 -13.12
N LEU A 665 -2.43 -32.75 -12.43
CA LEU A 665 -3.45 -31.86 -11.87
C LEU A 665 -2.83 -30.89 -10.85
N ILE A 666 -2.05 -31.37 -9.88
CA ILE A 666 -1.40 -30.51 -8.87
C ILE A 666 -0.49 -29.47 -9.54
N PHE A 667 0.32 -29.88 -10.52
CA PHE A 667 1.25 -29.02 -11.25
C PHE A 667 0.53 -27.92 -12.05
N THR A 668 -0.50 -28.27 -12.82
CA THR A 668 -1.24 -27.30 -13.65
C THR A 668 -2.01 -26.28 -12.81
N ASN A 669 -2.69 -26.72 -11.75
CA ASN A 669 -3.44 -25.81 -10.87
C ASN A 669 -2.48 -24.83 -10.14
N CYS A 670 -1.32 -25.30 -9.69
CA CYS A 670 -0.30 -24.46 -9.06
C CYS A 670 0.24 -23.38 -10.03
N ILE A 671 0.56 -23.75 -11.27
CA ILE A 671 1.08 -22.80 -12.28
C ILE A 671 0.09 -21.68 -12.58
N PHE A 672 -1.19 -22.00 -12.77
CA PHE A 672 -2.20 -20.98 -13.11
C PHE A 672 -2.62 -20.12 -11.90
N PHE A 673 -2.37 -20.58 -10.67
CA PHE A 673 -2.54 -19.76 -9.47
C PHE A 673 -1.45 -18.68 -9.32
N CYS A 674 -0.20 -18.93 -9.74
CA CYS A 674 0.91 -18.00 -9.55
C CYS A 674 0.66 -16.57 -10.12
N PRO A 675 0.14 -16.38 -11.36
CA PRO A 675 -0.22 -15.06 -11.86
C PRO A 675 -1.30 -14.37 -11.01
N VAL A 676 -2.36 -15.08 -10.63
CA VAL A 676 -3.48 -14.53 -9.86
C VAL A 676 -3.02 -14.07 -8.47
N ALA A 677 -2.17 -14.85 -7.82
CA ALA A 677 -1.56 -14.47 -6.54
C ALA A 677 -0.62 -13.26 -6.68
N ALA A 678 0.25 -13.23 -7.70
CA ALA A 678 1.19 -12.13 -7.93
C ALA A 678 0.48 -10.77 -8.13
N PHE A 679 -0.57 -10.74 -8.95
CA PHE A 679 -1.35 -9.52 -9.16
C PHE A 679 -2.18 -9.10 -7.92
N SER A 680 -2.54 -10.05 -7.05
CA SER A 680 -3.22 -9.77 -5.78
C SER A 680 -2.28 -9.18 -4.72
N PHE A 681 -1.00 -9.58 -4.70
CA PHE A 681 -0.01 -9.04 -3.75
C PHE A 681 0.74 -7.79 -4.24
N ALA A 682 0.81 -7.53 -5.55
CA ALA A 682 1.54 -6.38 -6.10
C ALA A 682 1.18 -5.00 -5.47
N PRO A 683 -0.11 -4.68 -5.19
CA PRO A 683 -0.48 -3.41 -4.54
C PRO A 683 0.14 -3.23 -3.14
N LEU A 684 0.30 -4.33 -2.38
CA LEU A 684 0.83 -4.31 -1.01
C LEU A 684 2.36 -4.12 -0.98
N LEU A 685 3.06 -4.60 -2.02
CA LEU A 685 4.51 -4.56 -2.09
C LEU A 685 5.06 -3.31 -2.78
N THR A 686 4.30 -2.71 -3.71
CA THR A 686 4.81 -1.68 -4.62
C THR A 686 3.96 -0.41 -4.71
N GLY A 687 2.87 -0.30 -3.93
CA GLY A 687 1.97 0.87 -3.95
C GLY A 687 1.34 1.17 -5.31
N SER A 688 1.38 0.20 -6.23
CA SER A 688 0.89 0.31 -7.60
C SER A 688 0.63 -1.09 -8.16
N THR A 689 -0.16 -1.19 -9.24
CA THR A 689 -0.34 -2.47 -9.94
C THR A 689 0.72 -2.61 -11.03
N ALA A 690 1.63 -3.57 -10.90
CA ALA A 690 2.63 -3.86 -11.92
C ALA A 690 1.95 -4.18 -13.27
N GLY A 691 2.21 -3.37 -14.29
CA GLY A 691 1.54 -3.48 -15.61
C GLY A 691 0.18 -2.78 -15.73
N GLY A 692 -0.31 -2.14 -14.66
CA GLY A 692 -1.56 -1.39 -14.66
C GLY A 692 -2.83 -2.27 -14.60
N PRO A 693 -4.00 -1.64 -14.35
CA PRO A 693 -5.21 -2.39 -13.98
C PRO A 693 -5.87 -3.14 -15.15
N GLU A 694 -5.58 -2.80 -16.42
CA GLU A 694 -6.05 -3.53 -17.61
C GLU A 694 -5.45 -4.94 -17.69
N ILE A 695 -4.17 -5.06 -17.33
CA ILE A 695 -3.47 -6.36 -17.29
C ILE A 695 -4.00 -7.18 -16.12
N ALA A 696 -4.19 -6.57 -14.94
CA ALA A 696 -4.79 -7.26 -13.79
C ALA A 696 -6.18 -7.84 -14.12
N LYS A 697 -7.07 -7.05 -14.74
CA LYS A 697 -8.38 -7.52 -15.22
C LYS A 697 -8.26 -8.69 -16.20
N SER A 698 -7.36 -8.59 -17.18
CA SER A 698 -7.18 -9.61 -18.20
C SER A 698 -6.60 -10.92 -17.63
N VAL A 699 -5.63 -10.82 -16.72
CA VAL A 699 -5.02 -11.96 -16.03
C VAL A 699 -6.06 -12.65 -15.15
N THR A 700 -6.82 -11.92 -14.33
CA THR A 700 -7.87 -12.50 -13.49
C THR A 700 -8.97 -13.17 -14.32
N LEU A 701 -9.45 -12.56 -15.41
CA LEU A 701 -10.51 -13.15 -16.25
C LEU A 701 -10.08 -14.43 -16.99
N ILE A 702 -8.79 -14.59 -17.30
CA ILE A 702 -8.29 -15.72 -18.09
C ILE A 702 -7.72 -16.82 -17.21
N PHE A 703 -6.82 -16.50 -16.27
CA PHE A 703 -6.07 -17.50 -15.49
C PHE A 703 -6.88 -18.13 -14.36
N PHE A 704 -7.79 -17.38 -13.71
CA PHE A 704 -8.62 -17.91 -12.62
C PHE A 704 -9.52 -19.09 -13.05
N PRO A 705 -10.30 -19.03 -14.16
CA PRO A 705 -11.14 -20.15 -14.57
C PRO A 705 -10.41 -21.21 -15.41
N LEU A 706 -9.16 -20.99 -15.80
CA LEU A 706 -8.43 -21.90 -16.70
C LEU A 706 -8.24 -23.34 -16.16
N PRO A 707 -7.98 -23.56 -14.85
CA PRO A 707 -7.88 -24.91 -14.30
C PRO A 707 -9.21 -25.68 -14.40
N ALA A 708 -10.35 -25.01 -14.18
CA ALA A 708 -11.68 -25.63 -14.30
C ALA A 708 -11.98 -26.14 -15.74
N CYS A 709 -11.34 -25.53 -16.74
CA CYS A 709 -11.37 -25.96 -18.14
C CYS A 709 -10.36 -27.10 -18.43
N LEU A 710 -9.11 -27.00 -17.96
CA LEU A 710 -8.04 -27.95 -18.32
C LEU A 710 -8.07 -29.25 -17.49
N ASN A 711 -8.45 -29.20 -16.22
CA ASN A 711 -8.53 -30.37 -15.33
C ASN A 711 -9.34 -31.54 -15.90
N PRO A 712 -10.60 -31.36 -16.35
CA PRO A 712 -11.39 -32.47 -16.89
C PRO A 712 -10.88 -32.93 -18.26
N VAL A 713 -10.32 -32.05 -19.09
CA VAL A 713 -9.70 -32.40 -20.38
C VAL A 713 -8.52 -33.35 -20.14
N LEU A 714 -7.63 -33.02 -19.20
CA LEU A 714 -6.51 -33.88 -18.82
C LEU A 714 -6.99 -35.24 -18.30
N TYR A 715 -8.09 -35.29 -17.55
CA TYR A 715 -8.66 -36.56 -17.07
C TYR A 715 -9.23 -37.40 -18.21
N VAL A 716 -10.02 -36.80 -19.11
CA VAL A 716 -10.64 -37.49 -20.24
C VAL A 716 -9.61 -38.09 -21.21
N PHE A 717 -8.52 -37.38 -21.51
CA PHE A 717 -7.52 -37.85 -22.48
C PHE A 717 -6.41 -38.72 -21.89
N PHE A 718 -5.98 -38.51 -20.64
CA PHE A 718 -4.82 -39.20 -20.06
C PHE A 718 -5.14 -40.21 -18.95
N SER A 719 -6.40 -40.35 -18.53
CA SER A 719 -6.80 -41.37 -17.54
C SER A 719 -7.23 -42.68 -18.23
N PRO A 720 -6.46 -43.79 -18.12
CA PRO A 720 -6.88 -45.08 -18.69
C PRO A 720 -8.20 -45.58 -18.08
N ALA A 721 -8.41 -45.33 -16.78
CA ALA A 721 -9.65 -45.69 -16.08
C ALA A 721 -10.89 -44.98 -16.66
N PHE A 722 -10.78 -43.70 -17.07
CA PHE A 722 -11.88 -43.00 -17.72
C PHE A 722 -12.20 -43.62 -19.09
N ARG A 723 -11.17 -43.98 -19.86
CA ARG A 723 -11.33 -44.60 -21.18
C ARG A 723 -12.05 -45.95 -21.10
N GLU A 724 -11.73 -46.77 -20.10
CA GLU A 724 -12.42 -48.05 -19.86
C GLU A 724 -13.89 -47.86 -19.48
N ASP A 725 -14.19 -46.96 -18.53
CA ASP A 725 -15.57 -46.67 -18.09
C ASP A 725 -16.40 -46.07 -19.24
N TRP A 726 -15.83 -45.18 -20.05
CA TRP A 726 -16.45 -44.62 -21.25
C TRP A 726 -16.74 -45.69 -22.32
N LEU A 727 -15.81 -46.62 -22.55
CA LEU A 727 -16.02 -47.73 -23.48
C LEU A 727 -17.10 -48.70 -23.00
N ARG A 728 -17.20 -48.97 -21.69
CA ARG A 728 -18.30 -49.77 -21.11
C ARG A 728 -19.66 -49.09 -21.28
N LEU A 729 -19.72 -47.78 -21.03
CA LEU A 729 -20.94 -46.98 -21.19
C LEU A 729 -21.40 -46.94 -22.66
N ARG A 730 -20.46 -46.77 -23.60
CA ARG A 730 -20.72 -46.82 -25.05
C ARG A 730 -21.08 -48.24 -25.55
N GLY A 731 -20.50 -49.28 -24.96
CA GLY A 731 -20.81 -50.68 -25.25
C GLY A 731 -22.25 -51.05 -24.86
N GLY A 732 -22.71 -50.60 -23.68
CA GLY A 732 -24.10 -50.74 -23.25
C GLY A 732 -25.08 -50.08 -24.23
N LEU A 733 -24.79 -48.84 -24.65
CA LEU A 733 -25.56 -48.10 -25.66
C LEU A 733 -25.59 -48.77 -27.06
N SER A 734 -24.70 -49.73 -27.33
CA SER A 734 -24.67 -50.49 -28.59
C SER A 734 -25.36 -51.86 -28.50
N GLY A 735 -25.78 -52.29 -27.30
CA GLY A 735 -26.36 -53.61 -27.05
C GLY A 735 -27.89 -53.70 -27.19
N GLU A 736 -28.60 -52.57 -27.14
CA GLU A 736 -30.07 -52.50 -27.17
C GLU A 736 -30.63 -52.16 -28.57
N MET A 737 -30.17 -52.85 -29.61
CA MET A 737 -30.71 -52.68 -30.97
C MET A 737 -30.72 -54.00 -31.77
N LYS A 738 -31.29 -55.08 -31.21
CA LYS A 738 -31.68 -56.29 -31.98
C LYS A 738 -32.66 -57.20 -31.24
N THR A 739 -33.91 -56.76 -31.11
CA THR A 739 -35.08 -57.62 -30.82
C THR A 739 -36.27 -57.15 -31.66
N GLY A 740 -36.70 -57.95 -32.63
CA GLY A 740 -37.85 -57.64 -33.46
C GLY A 740 -38.02 -58.53 -34.69
N ALA A 741 -38.91 -59.54 -34.57
CA ALA A 741 -39.59 -60.27 -35.65
C ALA A 741 -38.69 -61.20 -36.53
N GLU A 742 -39.15 -62.31 -37.13
CA GLU A 742 -40.51 -62.87 -37.33
C GLU A 742 -40.61 -64.41 -37.09
N ASN A 743 -41.83 -64.91 -37.28
CA ASN A 743 -42.43 -66.24 -37.07
C ASN A 743 -41.81 -67.50 -37.74
N HIS A 744 -42.31 -68.64 -37.23
CA HIS A 744 -42.57 -69.94 -37.89
C HIS A 744 -41.41 -70.80 -38.45
N GLN A 745 -41.14 -71.90 -37.71
CA GLN A 745 -41.44 -73.29 -38.09
C GLN A 745 -40.51 -74.08 -39.06
N ASP A 746 -40.31 -75.35 -38.67
CA ASP A 746 -39.80 -76.55 -39.37
C ASP A 746 -38.29 -76.78 -39.63
N ASP A 747 -37.92 -78.04 -39.28
CA ASP A 747 -36.92 -78.99 -39.78
C ASP A 747 -35.51 -78.58 -40.28
N GLY A 748 -34.51 -79.16 -39.58
CA GLY A 748 -33.64 -80.21 -40.12
C GLY A 748 -32.86 -79.97 -41.43
N GLY A 749 -31.52 -79.88 -41.32
CA GLY A 749 -30.60 -80.04 -42.44
C GLY A 749 -29.27 -79.33 -42.22
N GLY A 750 -28.16 -79.99 -42.54
CA GLY A 750 -26.81 -79.39 -42.52
C GLY A 750 -26.28 -79.12 -43.93
N ASP A 751 -25.03 -78.64 -43.99
CA ASP A 751 -24.19 -78.49 -45.18
C ASP A 751 -24.69 -77.46 -46.24
N SER A 752 -23.85 -76.78 -47.02
CA SER A 752 -22.40 -76.48 -46.96
C SER A 752 -22.09 -75.42 -48.04
N GLU A 753 -20.85 -74.87 -48.04
CA GLU A 753 -20.18 -74.27 -49.24
C GLU A 753 -20.76 -72.97 -49.87
N LEU A 754 -20.00 -72.10 -50.56
CA LEU A 754 -18.57 -71.71 -50.53
C LEU A 754 -18.37 -70.39 -51.33
N THR A 755 -17.13 -69.86 -51.30
CA THR A 755 -16.54 -68.80 -52.17
C THR A 755 -16.91 -67.33 -51.91
N ASP A 756 -16.03 -66.35 -52.14
CA ASP A 756 -14.56 -66.25 -51.97
C ASP A 756 -14.20 -64.74 -51.98
N GLY A 757 -13.07 -64.31 -51.41
CA GLY A 757 -12.58 -62.93 -51.60
C GLY A 757 -11.74 -62.28 -50.50
N GLY A 758 -10.50 -62.74 -50.27
CA GLY A 758 -9.40 -61.90 -49.78
C GLY A 758 -9.16 -61.84 -48.26
N SER A 759 -8.06 -62.47 -47.79
CA SER A 759 -7.66 -62.50 -46.37
C SER A 759 -6.14 -62.46 -46.19
N SER A 760 -5.67 -61.62 -45.25
CA SER A 760 -4.50 -61.83 -44.37
C SER A 760 -4.24 -60.54 -43.55
N THR A 761 -4.10 -60.52 -42.22
CA THR A 761 -4.18 -61.56 -41.19
C THR A 761 -4.61 -60.91 -39.86
N HIS A 762 -5.69 -61.41 -39.26
CA HIS A 762 -5.93 -61.30 -37.81
C HIS A 762 -6.37 -62.70 -37.34
N LEU A 763 -5.47 -63.41 -36.66
CA LEU A 763 -5.76 -64.67 -36.00
C LEU A 763 -5.31 -64.54 -34.56
N GLY A 764 -6.27 -64.59 -33.64
CA GLY A 764 -5.99 -64.62 -32.21
C GLY A 764 -5.59 -66.03 -31.77
N PHE A 765 -4.98 -66.10 -30.58
CA PHE A 765 -5.06 -67.30 -29.77
C PHE A 765 -5.93 -66.99 -28.56
N ASP A 766 -7.05 -67.68 -28.50
CA ASP A 766 -7.91 -67.76 -27.32
C ASP A 766 -7.24 -68.70 -26.32
N CYS A 767 -7.27 -68.36 -25.02
CA CYS A 767 -6.79 -69.24 -23.97
C CYS A 767 -7.36 -68.86 -22.59
N GLY A 768 -8.68 -68.85 -22.47
CA GLY A 768 -9.31 -68.99 -21.15
C GLY A 768 -9.24 -70.45 -20.67
N MET A 769 -8.41 -70.76 -19.66
CA MET A 769 -8.56 -71.95 -18.81
C MET A 769 -7.68 -71.91 -17.54
N TYR A 770 -8.21 -72.45 -16.44
CA TYR A 770 -7.54 -72.76 -15.16
C TYR A 770 -6.76 -71.66 -14.40
N THR A 771 -7.42 -71.10 -13.37
CA THR A 771 -6.78 -70.86 -12.05
C THR A 771 -7.69 -71.25 -10.89
N GLN A 772 -7.68 -72.53 -10.54
CA GLN A 772 -7.92 -73.00 -9.18
C GLN A 772 -6.77 -73.95 -8.80
N ILE A 773 -6.48 -74.01 -7.49
CA ILE A 773 -5.45 -74.82 -6.81
C ILE A 773 -4.09 -74.09 -6.62
N CYS A 774 -3.59 -74.17 -5.38
CA CYS A 774 -2.45 -73.44 -4.83
C CYS A 774 -1.14 -74.23 -4.95
N GLY A 775 0.02 -73.57 -4.86
CA GLY A 775 1.30 -74.25 -4.61
C GLY A 775 2.56 -73.37 -4.72
N GLU A 776 2.97 -72.74 -3.62
CA GLU A 776 4.38 -72.39 -3.35
C GLU A 776 5.07 -73.61 -2.66
N PRO A 777 6.41 -73.68 -2.49
CA PRO A 777 7.51 -72.86 -3.06
C PRO A 777 8.76 -73.71 -3.50
N VAL A 778 9.91 -73.02 -3.67
CA VAL A 778 11.32 -73.47 -3.43
C VAL A 778 12.28 -73.56 -4.64
N VAL A 779 13.07 -72.48 -4.76
CA VAL A 779 14.46 -72.30 -5.28
C VAL A 779 15.39 -73.51 -4.96
N CYS A 780 16.49 -73.84 -5.67
CA CYS A 780 17.57 -72.95 -6.09
C CYS A 780 18.61 -73.61 -7.03
N GLU A 781 19.23 -72.74 -7.84
CA GLU A 781 20.61 -72.71 -8.38
C GLU A 781 21.35 -73.88 -9.09
N GLN A 782 22.09 -73.42 -10.11
CA GLN A 782 23.35 -73.94 -10.67
C GLN A 782 23.36 -75.33 -11.35
N CYS A 783 23.25 -75.30 -12.68
CA CYS A 783 24.14 -76.08 -13.54
C CYS A 783 24.82 -75.17 -14.55
N GLU A 784 26.09 -75.49 -14.81
CA GLU A 784 27.10 -74.61 -15.40
C GLU A 784 27.45 -75.06 -16.83
N ALA A 785 27.97 -74.13 -17.63
CA ALA A 785 28.74 -74.36 -18.86
C ALA A 785 28.05 -74.97 -20.11
N ALA A 786 28.72 -74.72 -21.25
CA ALA A 786 28.58 -75.43 -22.53
C ALA A 786 27.21 -75.44 -23.25
N LEU A 787 26.75 -74.26 -23.71
CA LEU A 787 26.38 -74.03 -25.13
C LEU A 787 26.12 -72.54 -25.47
N ARG A 788 27.21 -71.78 -25.63
CA ARG A 788 27.31 -70.83 -26.76
C ARG A 788 27.73 -71.62 -28.00
N VAL A 789 27.60 -71.01 -29.20
CA VAL A 789 27.71 -71.59 -30.58
C VAL A 789 26.29 -71.94 -31.07
N ARG A 790 25.75 -71.41 -32.18
CA ARG A 790 26.32 -70.81 -33.42
C ARG A 790 25.37 -69.68 -33.92
N THR A 791 25.89 -68.48 -34.27
CA THR A 791 26.00 -67.90 -35.66
C THR A 791 24.66 -67.67 -36.40
N CYS A 792 24.43 -66.61 -37.19
CA CYS A 792 25.28 -65.66 -37.93
C CYS A 792 24.73 -64.21 -37.74
N SER A 793 25.29 -63.08 -38.21
CA SER A 793 26.41 -62.77 -39.12
C SER A 793 26.85 -61.31 -38.93
N SER A 794 28.12 -61.03 -39.17
CA SER A 794 28.70 -59.71 -39.53
C SER A 794 28.79 -59.59 -41.08
N PRO A 795 29.44 -58.59 -41.71
CA PRO A 795 29.46 -57.12 -41.53
C PRO A 795 29.27 -56.34 -42.88
N SER A 796 29.74 -55.08 -42.92
CA SER A 796 29.94 -54.12 -44.04
C SER A 796 28.81 -53.11 -44.24
N SER A 797 28.97 -51.81 -43.90
CA SER A 797 30.11 -51.08 -43.26
C SER A 797 29.57 -49.89 -42.42
N SER A 798 30.32 -49.06 -41.67
CA SER A 798 31.77 -48.84 -41.48
C SER A 798 32.04 -48.37 -40.02
N VAL A 799 32.90 -49.01 -39.21
CA VAL A 799 34.37 -48.75 -39.00
C VAL A 799 34.64 -47.44 -38.19
N CYS A 800 35.38 -47.40 -37.05
CA CYS A 800 36.24 -48.41 -36.40
C CYS A 800 36.48 -48.26 -34.86
N ARG A 801 36.68 -49.42 -34.17
CA ARG A 801 37.62 -49.80 -33.06
C ARG A 801 37.91 -48.85 -31.86
N HIS A 802 37.76 -49.28 -30.59
CA HIS A 802 38.56 -50.24 -29.77
C HIS A 802 39.97 -49.71 -29.37
N LEU A 803 40.51 -49.83 -28.13
CA LEU A 803 40.50 -50.96 -27.16
C LEU A 803 40.70 -50.55 -25.66
N THR A 804 39.96 -51.22 -24.76
CA THR A 804 40.27 -51.74 -23.39
C THR A 804 41.17 -51.06 -22.32
N LYS A 805 40.55 -50.92 -21.12
CA LYS A 805 40.98 -51.34 -19.74
C LYS A 805 42.09 -50.63 -18.93
N SER A 806 41.64 -49.93 -17.88
CA SER A 806 42.02 -50.02 -16.42
C SER A 806 43.51 -50.09 -16.00
N TYR A 807 44.02 -49.26 -15.08
CA TYR A 807 43.72 -49.26 -13.63
C TYR A 807 44.27 -48.01 -12.87
N SER A 808 43.71 -47.72 -11.68
CA SER A 808 44.29 -47.06 -10.48
C SER A 808 45.07 -45.72 -10.52
N CYS A 809 44.62 -44.76 -9.70
CA CYS A 809 45.41 -43.67 -9.07
C CYS A 809 46.40 -44.23 -8.00
N PRO A 810 47.36 -43.46 -7.39
CA PRO A 810 47.43 -41.98 -7.29
C PRO A 810 48.83 -41.27 -7.36
N THR A 811 48.78 -39.93 -7.20
CA THR A 811 49.77 -39.01 -6.56
C THR A 811 51.11 -38.57 -7.22
N LEU A 812 51.23 -37.22 -7.24
CA LEU A 812 52.40 -36.37 -6.88
C LEU A 812 53.53 -36.02 -7.89
N LEU A 813 53.87 -34.71 -7.80
CA LEU A 813 55.16 -34.03 -7.99
C LEU A 813 55.68 -33.61 -9.39
N ALA A 814 55.72 -32.27 -9.54
CA ALA A 814 56.80 -31.42 -10.10
C ALA A 814 57.20 -31.50 -11.59
N GLY A 815 57.56 -30.35 -12.21
CA GLY A 815 58.45 -30.42 -13.39
C GLY A 815 58.52 -29.34 -14.50
N ALA A 816 58.12 -28.07 -14.30
CA ALA A 816 58.65 -26.88 -15.04
C ALA A 816 58.48 -26.68 -16.59
N ALA A 817 58.70 -25.42 -17.00
CA ALA A 817 58.88 -24.85 -18.36
C ALA A 817 57.65 -24.83 -19.32
N ALA A 818 56.99 -23.68 -19.58
CA ALA A 818 57.35 -22.53 -20.43
C ALA A 818 57.00 -22.74 -21.93
N CYS A 819 56.42 -21.83 -22.71
CA CYS A 819 55.95 -20.42 -22.58
C CYS A 819 54.80 -20.19 -23.62
N GLN A 820 54.11 -19.06 -23.83
CA GLN A 820 54.08 -17.66 -23.34
C GLN A 820 52.61 -17.15 -23.51
N ARG A 821 51.99 -16.27 -22.69
CA ARG A 821 52.00 -14.78 -22.69
C ARG A 821 51.95 -14.08 -24.07
N SER A 822 51.26 -12.94 -24.25
CA SER A 822 50.69 -11.93 -23.31
C SER A 822 49.17 -11.75 -23.46
N GLY A 823 48.35 -11.27 -22.50
CA GLY A 823 48.60 -10.37 -21.35
C GLY A 823 47.98 -8.98 -21.65
N GLY A 824 47.35 -8.22 -20.75
CA GLY A 824 46.94 -8.39 -19.34
C GLY A 824 45.73 -7.45 -19.09
N LEU A 825 45.26 -7.13 -17.88
CA LEU A 825 45.66 -7.47 -16.52
C LEU A 825 44.38 -7.43 -15.64
N TRP A 826 44.32 -8.24 -14.58
CA TRP A 826 43.27 -8.19 -13.55
C TRP A 826 43.75 -7.43 -12.31
N ALA A 827 42.81 -6.99 -11.47
CA ALA A 827 42.84 -7.15 -10.00
C ALA A 827 41.50 -6.63 -9.43
N ASP A 828 40.95 -7.08 -8.29
CA ASP A 828 40.91 -8.40 -7.60
C ASP A 828 39.74 -8.26 -6.57
N SER A 829 38.96 -9.30 -6.22
CA SER A 829 39.17 -10.21 -5.07
C SER A 829 39.39 -9.50 -3.70
N SER A 830 38.92 -9.97 -2.53
CA SER A 830 37.90 -10.97 -2.15
C SER A 830 37.84 -11.13 -0.60
N THR A 831 36.64 -11.05 0.03
CA THR A 831 36.25 -11.75 1.29
C THR A 831 37.05 -11.44 2.61
N PRO A 832 36.77 -12.05 3.80
CA PRO A 832 35.62 -11.74 4.68
C PRO A 832 35.93 -11.65 6.22
N SER A 833 34.89 -11.41 7.06
CA SER A 833 34.82 -11.56 8.54
C SER A 833 35.64 -10.56 9.41
N ALA A 834 35.25 -10.07 10.61
CA ALA A 834 34.44 -10.65 11.70
C ALA A 834 33.91 -9.59 12.73
N GLN A 835 32.90 -10.00 13.54
CA GLN A 835 32.55 -9.64 14.95
C GLN A 835 32.69 -8.22 15.56
N SER A 836 31.55 -7.70 16.07
CA SER A 836 31.27 -7.07 17.42
C SER A 836 32.09 -5.85 17.90
N GLU A 837 31.63 -4.90 18.73
CA GLU A 837 30.39 -4.65 19.52
C GLU A 837 30.33 -3.13 19.92
N TYR A 838 29.24 -2.67 20.54
CA TYR A 838 29.05 -1.38 21.29
C TYR A 838 28.71 -0.02 20.62
N ALA A 839 27.84 0.69 21.35
CA ALA A 839 27.65 2.16 21.52
C ALA A 839 26.83 3.01 20.52
N ASP A 840 25.56 3.24 20.89
CA ASP A 840 24.83 4.51 21.12
C ASP A 840 25.14 5.83 20.37
N GLU A 841 24.03 6.42 19.90
CA GLU A 841 23.60 7.85 19.84
C GLU A 841 24.49 9.00 19.32
N GLY A 842 23.84 10.01 18.72
CA GLY A 842 24.32 11.40 18.78
C GLY A 842 24.28 12.20 17.47
N ASP A 843 23.16 12.89 17.21
CA ASP A 843 22.93 13.81 16.09
C ASP A 843 23.92 14.98 15.92
N SER A 844 24.06 15.46 14.67
CA SER A 844 24.13 16.89 14.27
C SER A 844 24.09 16.98 12.72
N PHE A 845 23.20 17.68 12.01
CA PHE A 845 22.75 19.10 12.04
C PHE A 845 23.94 20.08 11.92
N VAL A 846 23.99 21.08 11.02
CA VAL A 846 22.95 21.91 10.38
C VAL A 846 23.50 22.53 9.05
N SER A 847 22.61 22.94 8.12
CA SER A 847 22.64 24.01 7.06
C SER A 847 23.98 24.62 6.53
N ASP A 848 24.09 25.30 5.38
CA ASP A 848 23.23 25.58 4.22
C ASP A 848 24.15 26.16 3.11
N SER A 849 23.74 26.07 1.84
CA SER A 849 23.93 27.10 0.77
C SER A 849 24.03 26.54 -0.66
N SER A 850 23.12 27.06 -1.47
CA SER A 850 23.04 27.22 -2.93
C SER A 850 24.16 26.75 -3.89
N ASP A 851 23.65 26.39 -5.07
CA ASP A 851 24.20 26.72 -6.41
C ASP A 851 25.30 25.83 -7.04
N GLN A 852 24.84 24.89 -7.89
CA GLN A 852 24.94 24.93 -9.37
C GLN A 852 25.35 23.62 -10.09
N ILE A 853 24.43 23.17 -10.97
CA ILE A 853 24.68 22.61 -12.33
C ILE A 853 25.39 21.23 -12.37
N GLN A 854 24.77 20.15 -12.87
CA GLN A 854 24.37 19.92 -14.27
C GLN A 854 23.28 18.81 -14.32
N ALA A 855 22.04 19.00 -14.76
CA ALA A 855 21.52 19.38 -16.08
C ALA A 855 21.52 18.27 -17.17
N CYS A 856 20.63 17.27 -17.06
CA CYS A 856 19.89 16.63 -18.18
C CYS A 856 18.85 15.63 -17.64
N GLY A 857 17.59 15.53 -18.10
CA GLY A 857 16.90 16.26 -19.18
C GLY A 857 15.54 16.82 -18.75
N ARG A 858 15.16 17.93 -19.37
CA ARG A 858 13.91 18.68 -19.15
C ARG A 858 12.70 17.88 -19.68
N ALA A 859 11.56 17.86 -19.00
CA ALA A 859 10.49 18.87 -19.13
C ALA A 859 10.32 19.40 -20.58
N CYS A 860 9.22 19.02 -21.23
CA CYS A 860 8.70 19.76 -22.37
C CYS A 860 7.29 20.22 -22.04
N PHE A 861 7.17 21.47 -21.62
CA PHE A 861 5.89 22.16 -21.49
C PHE A 861 5.48 22.60 -22.91
N CYS A 862 4.32 22.16 -23.39
CA CYS A 862 3.69 22.78 -24.55
C CYS A 862 2.24 23.11 -24.21
N GLN A 863 2.00 24.42 -24.19
CA GLN A 863 0.75 25.06 -23.90
C GLN A 863 -0.26 24.84 -25.03
N SER A 864 -1.09 23.80 -24.95
CA SER A 864 -2.47 23.85 -25.49
C SER A 864 -3.33 22.68 -25.01
N ARG A 865 -4.63 22.98 -24.80
CA ARG A 865 -5.77 22.06 -24.60
C ARG A 865 -5.80 21.31 -23.24
N GLY A 866 -6.87 21.60 -22.48
CA GLY A 866 -7.12 20.99 -21.17
C GLY A 866 -7.47 19.51 -21.27
N LEU A 867 -6.97 18.73 -20.31
CA LEU A 867 -7.22 17.30 -20.15
C LEU A 867 -7.33 16.97 -18.66
N PRO A 868 -8.34 16.20 -18.21
CA PRO A 868 -8.43 15.83 -16.81
C PRO A 868 -7.35 14.83 -16.37
N LEU A 869 -6.61 15.16 -15.32
CA LEU A 869 -5.70 14.26 -14.60
C LEU A 869 -6.45 13.53 -13.48
N VAL A 870 -6.83 12.28 -13.72
CA VAL A 870 -7.37 11.38 -12.68
C VAL A 870 -6.20 10.85 -11.83
N HIS A 871 -5.88 11.55 -10.75
CA HIS A 871 -4.87 11.09 -9.79
C HIS A 871 -5.48 10.19 -8.72
N TYR A 872 -4.96 8.97 -8.62
CA TYR A 872 -5.13 8.11 -7.45
C TYR A 872 -4.16 8.57 -6.36
N SER A 873 -4.64 9.30 -5.36
CA SER A 873 -3.81 9.76 -4.24
C SER A 873 -3.61 8.63 -3.20
N HIS A 874 -2.44 7.98 -3.23
CA HIS A 874 -1.95 7.23 -2.09
C HIS A 874 -1.41 8.20 -1.02
N ASN A 875 -2.25 8.56 -0.06
CA ASN A 875 -1.78 9.12 1.22
C ASN A 875 -1.85 8.01 2.27
N ILE A 876 -0.68 7.52 2.67
CA ILE A 876 -0.52 6.59 3.80
C ILE A 876 -0.55 7.42 5.09
N PRO A 877 -1.55 7.27 5.97
CA PRO A 877 -1.43 7.78 7.32
C PRO A 877 -0.46 6.86 8.09
N ARG A 878 0.70 7.39 8.50
CA ARG A 878 1.47 6.79 9.60
C ARG A 878 0.71 7.09 10.89
N VAL A 879 -0.17 6.19 11.30
CA VAL A 879 -0.75 6.21 12.64
C VAL A 879 0.21 5.50 13.59
N LYS A 880 0.86 6.29 14.45
CA LYS A 880 1.01 5.90 15.85
C LYS A 880 0.14 6.87 16.65
N ASP A 881 -0.60 6.29 17.57
CA ASP A 881 -1.51 6.88 18.57
C ASP A 881 -2.73 7.65 18.02
#